data_AF-A0A7X1FWB1-F1
#
_entry.id   AF-A0A7X1FWB1-F1
#
_cell.length_a   1.000
_cell.length_b   1.000
_cell.length_c   1.000
_cell.angle_alpha   90.00
_cell.angle_beta   90.00
_cell.angle_gamma   90.00
#
_symmetry.space_group_name_H-M   'P 1'
#
loop_
_entity.id
_entity.type
_entity.pdbx_description
1 polymer ?
#
loop_
_entity_poly.entity_id
_entity_poly.type
_entity_poly.pdbx_seq_one_letter_code
_entity_poly.pdbx_strand_id
1 'polypeptide(L)'
;MNPHRRRAALRVGGAVISASLLLLVERCGREAEPARRAGLDGAQAPAVTADRAKPAPQPAPGLRPPLAPRPTTGAPRRWTGPPADSSLRGLVVGRPRRSATLVAANDALQPPALPAPDVQPPPVPSPGAEPGAPEPGAVARPATRTDRIAALALPPLAPDGPPTAPAAASEPDPPLAAAPAPSAPPRPAAAAEVPSLQGLAGVVQPREPLLGLADAEHRAAPAEPPPPSPLTLPAAAPPANDNAPLPRPAAEPPASGPTPSPAHPDAAATLPPAPLAAAQSDPVAPPAPAAPAPPATAAATTPAAPMPEPTAAVAANTPAAPAATAPITAVPVAGTPVPRGGDGLVRAAEPVAGFADDDELILEIATARNELTGTIIAYTQGGIPYLPLGEIARFLDLAVTVSDGGRYATGWAIDPTRTITLNLREGTVTIDGQTRKLAPGDAVAFDGELYLRAERFGDLFPLTLTPNLRSQTVTVQTRVPFPFEQRLARETAREQLRGRLQRRDGRGFPKVATPWRALDLPLLDSEWRLASDTTRGTRSEADLRLAGDFAWLTARAFVSGDSQNGLTAARLELGRRDPDGGLLGPLGATAFGLGDVTSTPLAMGPASVAGRGLFLGNAPLERASVFDRIELRGDMPDGFEAELYRNNILIDSASGPDNGQYRFLNVPVEFGLNVFRVVLYGPQGQRRETVRQISVGDGRIGAGELVYAASAVQKNRTLFNLQGRDYQPGADDGSLRATAEAQYGLSGGLTGALGAAWYERFGARHWLATGGLRSGFAGFAVKLDLGLSDGAGRALGLGLARKLGGFSVTLNHAEYGGRFVDEVRAFSDQPLRRATELAFNGALRLGAAGLSLPTNGLVRNLAFADGRRVLTGSLNQTLPLSRGLQLSNLLEFNRTSQPLFGTTTQLRGAFDLASLARRSTQLRASLGYELTPRSRIASAAVQVDRRIGPDTTLTATAAHMFEAGQDRFGLSAIHRFPRFAVALDGAYSTRPAQYTAMLRVSFSLGRNPLDGRLFMSQTGLASGGAIALHAFRDLDGDGRFSPGEPPLGDVRFFAGSENQATDAAGHVLLGKLGDGARTSVRIDADSLPDINLAPVSEGIELSPRPGRIHVESFPVRALGELDGTAYFRTAEGERGVSGVIVLLLDPGGRPAARTRTGSDGSFWFEKVVPGPYRLALDPGQAERLKIQLVGEPAVTIGRDGAGQRLDLHLQAREPTGTP
;
A
#
# COMPACT_ATOMS: atom_id res chain seq x y z
N MET A 1 -4.93 -38.02 -33.80
CA MET A 1 -3.74 -38.74 -34.31
C MET A 1 -2.54 -37.80 -34.33
N ASN A 2 -1.32 -38.33 -34.22
CA ASN A 2 -0.02 -37.64 -34.24
C ASN A 2 0.58 -37.70 -35.69
N PRO A 3 1.77 -37.17 -36.08
CA PRO A 3 2.83 -36.57 -35.26
C PRO A 3 3.63 -35.33 -35.79
N HIS A 4 4.20 -34.57 -34.84
CA HIS A 4 5.58 -34.03 -34.78
C HIS A 4 6.27 -33.10 -35.83
N ARG A 5 6.97 -32.12 -35.22
CA ARG A 5 8.32 -31.55 -35.55
C ARG A 5 8.50 -30.70 -36.83
N ARG A 6 9.00 -29.47 -36.60
CA ARG A 6 10.45 -29.17 -36.75
C ARG A 6 10.88 -27.92 -35.97
N ARG A 7 12.15 -27.90 -35.53
CA ARG A 7 12.87 -26.68 -35.13
C ARG A 7 13.59 -26.13 -36.37
N ALA A 8 13.73 -24.81 -36.47
CA ALA A 8 14.77 -24.16 -37.25
C ALA A 8 15.39 -23.04 -36.41
N ALA A 9 16.70 -22.90 -36.46
CA ALA A 9 17.43 -21.80 -35.81
C ALA A 9 18.02 -20.90 -36.88
N LEU A 10 17.97 -19.58 -36.68
CA LEU A 10 18.69 -18.62 -37.49
C LEU A 10 19.92 -18.13 -36.69
N ARG A 11 21.08 -18.03 -37.35
CA ARG A 11 22.32 -17.61 -36.71
C ARG A 11 22.33 -16.10 -36.43
N VAL A 12 22.98 -15.73 -35.33
CA VAL A 12 23.28 -14.33 -34.99
C VAL A 12 24.26 -13.75 -36.01
N GLY A 13 23.87 -12.67 -36.68
CA GLY A 13 24.81 -11.73 -37.29
C GLY A 13 25.26 -10.72 -36.23
N GLY A 14 26.56 -10.54 -36.05
CA GLY A 14 27.10 -9.58 -35.10
C GLY A 14 27.03 -8.15 -35.63
N ALA A 15 26.54 -7.22 -34.82
CA ALA A 15 26.64 -5.78 -35.07
C ALA A 15 27.52 -5.14 -33.99
N VAL A 16 28.64 -4.55 -34.40
CA VAL A 16 29.49 -3.74 -33.52
C VAL A 16 28.84 -2.37 -33.38
N ILE A 17 28.35 -2.04 -32.18
CA ILE A 17 27.84 -0.70 -31.86
C ILE A 17 28.99 0.11 -31.27
N SER A 18 29.72 0.82 -32.13
CA SER A 18 30.70 1.82 -31.71
C SER A 18 30.01 3.02 -31.07
N ALA A 19 30.57 3.54 -29.98
CA ALA A 19 30.02 4.69 -29.27
C ALA A 19 30.33 6.01 -30.02
N SER A 20 29.30 6.67 -30.55
CA SER A 20 29.37 8.00 -31.15
C SER A 20 28.08 8.79 -30.90
N LEU A 21 28.01 9.50 -29.78
CA LEU A 21 26.96 10.51 -29.54
C LEU A 21 27.53 11.73 -28.81
N LEU A 22 28.44 12.44 -29.47
CA LEU A 22 29.12 13.60 -28.93
C LEU A 22 29.46 14.56 -30.08
N LEU A 23 28.47 15.36 -30.54
CA LEU A 23 28.60 16.56 -31.40
C LEU A 23 27.21 17.10 -31.81
N LEU A 24 26.58 17.97 -30.99
CA LEU A 24 25.55 18.92 -31.47
C LEU A 24 25.27 20.11 -30.53
N VAL A 25 26.29 20.70 -29.90
CA VAL A 25 26.14 21.98 -29.15
C VAL A 25 27.29 22.93 -29.49
N GLU A 26 27.32 23.40 -30.73
CA GLU A 26 27.93 24.68 -31.09
C GLU A 26 27.41 25.18 -32.44
N ARG A 27 27.48 26.50 -32.70
CA ARG A 27 26.97 27.20 -33.89
C ARG A 27 25.45 27.14 -34.15
N CYS A 28 24.70 27.92 -33.38
CA CYS A 28 23.63 28.75 -33.94
C CYS A 28 23.55 30.08 -33.18
N GLY A 29 23.77 31.19 -33.89
CA GLY A 29 23.72 32.52 -33.29
C GLY A 29 23.72 33.61 -34.35
N ARG A 30 22.57 34.28 -34.50
CA ARG A 30 22.34 35.48 -35.32
C ARG A 30 22.47 35.29 -36.84
N GLU A 31 21.75 36.01 -37.70
CA GLU A 31 20.60 36.93 -37.53
C GLU A 31 19.84 37.00 -38.87
N ALA A 32 18.54 37.34 -38.88
CA ALA A 32 17.78 37.57 -40.12
C ALA A 32 16.53 38.45 -39.89
N GLU A 33 16.65 39.75 -40.13
CA GLU A 33 15.52 40.62 -40.50
C GLU A 33 15.44 40.78 -42.05
N PRO A 34 14.31 41.22 -42.61
CA PRO A 34 13.98 40.91 -44.01
C PRO A 34 14.43 41.93 -45.07
N ALA A 35 14.95 41.37 -46.17
CA ALA A 35 14.72 41.74 -47.58
C ALA A 35 14.81 43.21 -48.05
N ARG A 36 15.76 43.47 -48.98
CA ARG A 36 15.57 44.36 -50.14
C ARG A 36 16.31 43.85 -51.39
N ARG A 37 15.96 44.36 -52.56
CA ARG A 37 16.35 43.87 -53.91
C ARG A 37 17.52 44.64 -54.54
N ALA A 38 18.03 44.06 -55.64
CA ALA A 38 18.91 44.58 -56.70
C ALA A 38 20.43 44.32 -56.51
N GLY A 39 21.18 43.85 -57.53
CA GLY A 39 20.75 43.33 -58.85
C GLY A 39 21.84 43.41 -59.92
N LEU A 40 21.74 42.58 -60.99
CA LEU A 40 22.55 42.61 -62.24
C LEU A 40 24.05 42.24 -62.03
N ASP A 41 24.86 41.76 -63.00
CA ASP A 41 24.63 41.17 -64.34
C ASP A 41 25.88 40.36 -64.81
N GLY A 42 25.77 39.59 -65.91
CA GLY A 42 26.89 38.94 -66.64
C GLY A 42 27.29 37.54 -66.13
N ALA A 43 27.49 36.46 -66.91
CA ALA A 43 27.98 36.24 -68.29
C ALA A 43 29.50 36.51 -68.48
N GLN A 44 30.31 35.73 -69.21
CA GLN A 44 30.21 34.39 -69.81
C GLN A 44 31.61 33.96 -70.34
N ALA A 45 31.99 32.68 -70.25
CA ALA A 45 32.99 32.03 -71.15
C ALA A 45 34.48 32.55 -71.12
N PRO A 46 35.43 31.99 -71.90
CA PRO A 46 35.91 30.59 -71.78
C PRO A 46 37.46 30.36 -71.93
N ALA A 47 37.87 29.09 -71.77
CA ALA A 47 38.86 28.35 -72.58
C ALA A 47 40.42 28.50 -72.44
N VAL A 48 41.08 27.32 -72.33
CA VAL A 48 42.18 26.80 -73.21
C VAL A 48 43.70 26.94 -72.87
N THR A 49 44.35 25.78 -72.65
CA THR A 49 45.80 25.39 -72.88
C THR A 49 46.94 25.99 -72.01
N ALA A 50 48.12 25.35 -71.79
CA ALA A 50 48.60 23.95 -71.97
C ALA A 50 49.99 23.71 -71.28
N ASP A 51 50.58 22.51 -71.51
CA ASP A 51 51.95 22.02 -71.20
C ASP A 51 52.23 21.60 -69.73
N ARG A 52 53.06 20.58 -69.40
CA ARG A 52 53.97 19.72 -70.23
C ARG A 52 54.27 18.34 -69.57
N ALA A 53 54.63 17.33 -70.39
CA ALA A 53 55.41 16.09 -70.09
C ALA A 53 54.79 14.83 -69.42
N LYS A 54 55.50 13.69 -69.61
CA LYS A 54 55.28 12.24 -69.28
C LYS A 54 56.69 11.54 -69.32
N PRO A 55 56.96 10.24 -69.00
CA PRO A 55 56.11 9.10 -68.55
C PRO A 55 56.73 8.26 -67.37
N ALA A 56 56.36 6.95 -67.24
CA ALA A 56 56.82 5.93 -66.24
C ALA A 56 57.92 4.98 -66.83
N PRO A 57 58.46 3.86 -66.22
CA PRO A 57 57.96 2.95 -65.14
C PRO A 57 59.01 2.39 -64.09
N GLN A 58 58.86 1.13 -63.63
CA GLN A 58 59.55 0.36 -62.53
C GLN A 58 60.96 -0.24 -62.91
N PRO A 59 61.73 -1.02 -62.08
CA PRO A 59 61.91 -1.23 -60.61
C PRO A 59 63.42 -1.15 -60.11
N ALA A 60 63.80 -1.75 -58.95
CA ALA A 60 65.11 -1.63 -58.21
C ALA A 60 66.22 -2.68 -58.59
N PRO A 61 67.55 -2.53 -58.22
CA PRO A 61 68.12 -2.92 -56.88
C PRO A 61 69.50 -2.30 -56.40
N GLY A 62 69.93 -2.53 -55.13
CA GLY A 62 71.37 -2.63 -54.69
C GLY A 62 72.05 -1.50 -53.83
N LEU A 63 73.31 -1.58 -53.31
CA LEU A 63 74.10 -2.73 -52.75
C LEU A 63 75.46 -2.40 -51.98
N ARG A 64 75.46 -2.02 -50.67
CA ARG A 64 76.61 -2.12 -49.67
C ARG A 64 77.93 -1.30 -49.87
N PRO A 65 78.92 -1.26 -48.92
CA PRO A 65 79.07 -1.84 -47.54
C PRO A 65 79.10 -0.71 -46.45
N PRO A 66 79.82 -0.71 -45.28
CA PRO A 66 80.44 -1.73 -44.37
C PRO A 66 79.81 -1.65 -42.93
N LEU A 67 80.38 -1.82 -41.70
CA LEU A 67 81.66 -2.33 -41.08
C LEU A 67 81.37 -2.99 -39.69
N ALA A 68 82.21 -2.86 -38.63
CA ALA A 68 82.09 -3.43 -37.27
C ALA A 68 82.95 -2.65 -36.20
N PRO A 69 82.96 -2.94 -34.86
CA PRO A 69 83.23 -4.25 -34.23
C PRO A 69 82.16 -4.74 -33.20
N ARG A 70 82.54 -5.71 -32.34
CA ARG A 70 81.70 -6.62 -31.53
C ARG A 70 82.24 -6.69 -30.07
N PRO A 71 81.60 -7.38 -29.08
CA PRO A 71 80.92 -8.69 -29.11
C PRO A 71 79.38 -8.55 -28.85
N THR A 72 78.53 -9.53 -28.50
CA THR A 72 78.71 -10.96 -28.13
C THR A 72 77.62 -11.87 -28.76
N THR A 73 76.72 -12.45 -27.94
CA THR A 73 75.67 -13.46 -28.20
C THR A 73 74.53 -13.23 -27.17
N GLY A 74 73.35 -13.87 -27.16
CA GLY A 74 72.73 -14.95 -27.97
C GLY A 74 71.46 -15.46 -27.23
N ALA A 75 70.84 -16.62 -27.53
CA ALA A 75 70.71 -17.43 -28.74
C ALA A 75 69.75 -18.63 -28.44
N PRO A 76 69.08 -19.29 -29.42
CA PRO A 76 68.48 -18.73 -30.65
C PRO A 76 67.16 -19.42 -31.16
N ARG A 77 66.57 -18.82 -32.21
CA ARG A 77 65.97 -19.46 -33.44
C ARG A 77 64.46 -19.80 -33.56
N ARG A 78 64.11 -20.33 -34.75
CA ARG A 78 62.86 -20.17 -35.55
C ARG A 78 62.46 -21.49 -36.27
N TRP A 79 61.15 -21.79 -36.28
CA TRP A 79 60.28 -22.11 -37.45
C TRP A 79 60.72 -23.09 -38.58
N THR A 80 59.95 -24.19 -38.79
CA THR A 80 59.65 -24.87 -40.09
C THR A 80 58.49 -25.89 -39.96
N GLY A 81 57.62 -26.06 -40.98
CA GLY A 81 56.97 -27.36 -41.30
C GLY A 81 55.45 -27.59 -40.99
N PRO A 82 54.63 -28.10 -41.94
CA PRO A 82 53.23 -28.58 -41.77
C PRO A 82 53.13 -30.15 -41.84
N PRO A 83 51.95 -30.85 -41.84
CA PRO A 83 50.56 -30.41 -42.08
C PRO A 83 49.44 -31.03 -41.17
N ALA A 84 48.19 -30.90 -41.64
CA ALA A 84 46.87 -31.48 -41.27
C ALA A 84 46.83 -32.78 -40.43
N ASP A 85 45.83 -33.03 -39.57
CA ASP A 85 44.45 -33.39 -39.99
C ASP A 85 43.33 -32.95 -39.01
N SER A 86 42.20 -33.68 -38.98
CA SER A 86 40.87 -33.28 -38.52
C SER A 86 40.20 -34.36 -37.64
N SER A 87 38.88 -34.21 -37.37
CA SER A 87 37.98 -35.17 -36.69
C SER A 87 38.06 -35.27 -35.14
N LEU A 88 37.03 -35.68 -34.38
CA LEU A 88 35.56 -35.74 -34.60
C LEU A 88 34.80 -35.86 -33.25
N ARG A 89 33.53 -35.40 -33.22
CA ARG A 89 32.35 -35.85 -32.41
C ARG A 89 32.40 -36.05 -30.87
N GLY A 90 31.47 -35.34 -30.21
CA GLY A 90 30.41 -35.96 -29.38
C GLY A 90 30.70 -36.20 -27.89
N LEU A 91 29.72 -36.58 -27.05
CA LEU A 91 28.25 -36.40 -27.13
C LEU A 91 27.62 -36.68 -25.73
N VAL A 92 26.54 -35.95 -25.37
CA VAL A 92 25.50 -36.32 -24.37
C VAL A 92 25.87 -36.42 -22.87
N VAL A 93 25.00 -35.79 -22.05
CA VAL A 93 24.93 -35.88 -20.58
C VAL A 93 23.99 -37.02 -20.16
N GLY A 94 24.38 -37.82 -19.17
CA GLY A 94 23.51 -38.80 -18.49
C GLY A 94 23.02 -38.32 -17.11
N ARG A 95 21.77 -38.65 -16.75
CA ARG A 95 21.20 -38.55 -15.39
C ARG A 95 20.96 -39.96 -14.83
N PRO A 96 21.13 -40.18 -13.52
CA PRO A 96 20.01 -40.65 -12.65
C PRO A 96 19.56 -39.53 -11.67
N ARG A 97 18.36 -39.43 -11.07
CA ARG A 97 17.49 -40.39 -10.31
C ARG A 97 18.19 -40.89 -9.02
N ARG A 98 17.83 -40.48 -7.80
CA ARG A 98 16.57 -40.57 -6.97
C ARG A 98 16.60 -41.77 -6.01
N SER A 99 16.15 -41.53 -4.77
CA SER A 99 15.58 -42.47 -3.76
C SER A 99 16.47 -43.09 -2.65
N ALA A 100 15.94 -43.00 -1.41
CA ALA A 100 15.88 -44.01 -0.33
C ALA A 100 17.11 -44.39 0.55
N THR A 101 17.13 -43.82 1.76
CA THR A 101 16.98 -44.47 3.09
C THR A 101 17.69 -45.79 3.46
N LEU A 102 18.65 -45.71 4.40
CA LEU A 102 19.04 -46.60 5.53
C LEU A 102 20.10 -45.82 6.35
N VAL A 103 20.19 -45.71 7.68
CA VAL A 103 19.83 -46.51 8.89
C VAL A 103 20.88 -47.60 9.23
N ALA A 104 21.50 -47.43 10.42
CA ALA A 104 22.47 -48.32 11.11
C ALA A 104 23.86 -48.53 10.44
N ALA A 105 24.96 -48.82 11.15
CA ALA A 105 25.34 -48.54 12.55
C ALA A 105 26.88 -48.73 12.76
N ASN A 106 27.42 -48.06 13.78
CA ASN A 106 28.64 -48.34 14.59
C ASN A 106 30.04 -48.75 14.03
N ASP A 107 31.03 -48.14 14.69
CA ASP A 107 32.33 -48.68 15.17
C ASP A 107 33.65 -48.70 14.35
N ALA A 108 34.73 -48.52 15.15
CA ALA A 108 36.14 -48.91 14.99
C ALA A 108 37.14 -48.04 14.17
N LEU A 109 37.96 -47.29 14.93
CA LEU A 109 39.45 -47.21 14.89
C LEU A 109 40.24 -46.67 13.67
N GLN A 110 40.89 -45.50 13.92
CA GLN A 110 42.28 -45.09 13.62
C GLN A 110 43.07 -45.59 12.38
N PRO A 111 43.67 -44.64 11.63
CA PRO A 111 44.95 -44.79 10.92
C PRO A 111 46.13 -44.00 11.56
N PRO A 112 47.40 -44.28 11.20
CA PRO A 112 48.63 -43.73 11.82
C PRO A 112 49.20 -42.47 11.12
N ALA A 113 50.48 -42.12 11.38
CA ALA A 113 51.01 -40.74 11.31
C ALA A 113 52.30 -40.51 10.48
N LEU A 114 52.56 -39.21 10.18
CA LEU A 114 53.88 -38.58 9.89
C LEU A 114 54.58 -38.91 8.54
N PRO A 115 55.59 -38.14 8.06
CA PRO A 115 56.47 -37.19 8.77
C PRO A 115 56.58 -35.74 8.22
N ALA A 116 57.39 -34.91 8.91
CA ALA A 116 57.72 -33.51 8.62
C ALA A 116 59.22 -33.30 8.29
N PRO A 117 59.63 -32.07 7.91
CA PRO A 117 60.67 -31.34 8.66
C PRO A 117 60.47 -29.79 8.69
N ASP A 118 61.22 -28.93 9.40
CA ASP A 118 61.93 -28.96 10.71
C ASP A 118 62.45 -27.51 11.01
N VAL A 119 63.55 -27.34 11.77
CA VAL A 119 64.35 -26.11 12.05
C VAL A 119 63.83 -25.19 13.19
N GLN A 120 64.76 -24.60 13.96
CA GLN A 120 64.65 -24.40 15.42
C GLN A 120 64.86 -22.94 15.96
N PRO A 121 64.29 -22.56 17.14
CA PRO A 121 64.49 -21.25 17.79
C PRO A 121 64.93 -21.23 19.29
N PRO A 122 65.86 -20.34 19.69
CA PRO A 122 66.01 -19.79 21.07
C PRO A 122 66.16 -18.23 21.05
N PRO A 123 66.40 -17.48 22.18
CA PRO A 123 66.44 -17.81 23.62
C PRO A 123 65.49 -16.92 24.48
N VAL A 124 65.81 -16.67 25.77
CA VAL A 124 65.18 -15.70 26.72
C VAL A 124 66.28 -15.08 27.62
N PRO A 125 66.07 -13.96 28.38
CA PRO A 125 65.77 -14.09 29.83
C PRO A 125 65.00 -12.91 30.52
N SER A 126 64.61 -13.11 31.79
CA SER A 126 64.25 -12.10 32.83
C SER A 126 65.44 -11.91 33.80
N PRO A 127 65.52 -10.97 34.82
CA PRO A 127 64.47 -10.43 35.72
C PRO A 127 64.68 -8.94 36.20
N GLY A 128 63.99 -8.48 37.28
CA GLY A 128 64.58 -7.51 38.25
C GLY A 128 63.76 -6.36 38.87
N ALA A 129 63.36 -6.52 40.14
CA ALA A 129 63.42 -5.57 41.29
C ALA A 129 62.62 -4.22 41.41
N GLU A 130 62.38 -3.88 42.70
CA GLU A 130 61.84 -2.68 43.38
C GLU A 130 62.82 -1.46 43.38
N PRO A 131 62.57 -0.24 43.97
CA PRO A 131 61.62 0.10 45.07
C PRO A 131 60.97 1.51 45.11
N GLY A 132 60.21 1.79 46.20
CA GLY A 132 60.18 3.13 46.85
C GLY A 132 58.82 3.84 46.98
N ALA A 133 58.38 4.10 48.22
CA ALA A 133 57.29 5.01 48.58
C ALA A 133 57.84 6.36 49.12
N PRO A 134 57.02 7.40 49.39
CA PRO A 134 56.22 7.42 50.63
C PRO A 134 54.83 8.13 50.59
N GLU A 135 53.90 7.68 51.44
CA GLU A 135 52.87 8.55 52.06
C GLU A 135 53.40 9.15 53.38
N PRO A 136 52.81 10.22 53.96
CA PRO A 136 51.60 10.09 54.81
C PRO A 136 50.58 11.25 54.60
N GLY A 137 49.32 11.24 55.09
CA GLY A 137 48.54 10.32 55.93
C GLY A 137 47.30 11.09 56.47
N ALA A 138 46.57 10.71 57.53
CA ALA A 138 46.09 9.40 58.03
C ALA A 138 45.32 9.58 59.37
N VAL A 139 44.03 9.19 59.48
CA VAL A 139 43.36 8.92 60.79
C VAL A 139 42.37 7.74 60.69
N ALA A 140 42.55 6.82 61.64
CA ALA A 140 41.87 5.60 62.08
C ALA A 140 40.32 5.50 62.02
N ARG A 141 39.66 4.33 61.86
CA ARG A 141 39.80 2.92 62.42
C ARG A 141 39.21 2.73 63.83
N PRO A 142 38.76 1.51 64.26
CA PRO A 142 38.89 0.13 63.71
C PRO A 142 37.81 -0.24 62.66
N ALA A 143 37.46 -1.48 62.24
CA ALA A 143 37.75 -2.85 62.73
C ALA A 143 37.89 -3.94 61.60
N THR A 144 37.20 -5.10 61.72
CA THR A 144 37.50 -6.41 61.07
C THR A 144 36.20 -7.24 60.84
N ARG A 145 36.14 -8.49 60.29
CA ARG A 145 37.13 -9.58 60.07
C ARG A 145 36.69 -10.60 58.97
N THR A 146 37.56 -11.60 58.74
CA THR A 146 37.50 -12.90 58.00
C THR A 146 36.23 -13.76 58.18
N ASP A 147 35.80 -14.69 57.29
CA ASP A 147 36.32 -15.34 56.04
C ASP A 147 35.16 -16.18 55.38
N ARG A 148 35.19 -16.89 54.22
CA ARG A 148 36.20 -17.24 53.18
C ARG A 148 35.58 -17.64 51.81
N ILE A 149 36.39 -17.52 50.74
CA ILE A 149 36.58 -18.27 49.45
C ILE A 149 35.52 -19.27 48.90
N ALA A 150 35.42 -19.32 47.55
CA ALA A 150 34.53 -20.19 46.73
C ALA A 150 35.28 -21.11 45.73
N ALA A 151 34.59 -22.06 45.05
CA ALA A 151 35.09 -22.80 43.88
C ALA A 151 33.99 -23.42 42.95
N LEU A 152 34.42 -23.83 41.75
CA LEU A 152 33.71 -24.25 40.53
C LEU A 152 32.90 -25.59 40.53
N ALA A 153 32.09 -25.74 39.46
CA ALA A 153 31.91 -26.95 38.61
C ALA A 153 30.63 -27.84 38.72
N LEU A 154 30.15 -28.21 37.52
CA LEU A 154 29.27 -29.35 37.14
C LEU A 154 30.17 -30.41 36.42
N PRO A 155 29.71 -31.61 35.97
CA PRO A 155 28.40 -32.32 36.05
C PRO A 155 28.63 -33.76 36.64
N PRO A 156 28.08 -34.92 36.15
CA PRO A 156 26.80 -35.29 35.49
C PRO A 156 26.08 -36.55 36.10
N LEU A 157 24.95 -36.95 35.48
CA LEU A 157 24.37 -38.32 35.39
C LEU A 157 23.57 -38.93 36.57
N ALA A 158 22.80 -39.99 36.23
CA ALA A 158 21.70 -40.64 36.98
C ALA A 158 22.07 -42.13 37.32
N PRO A 159 21.20 -43.08 37.79
CA PRO A 159 19.72 -43.20 37.67
C PRO A 159 18.98 -43.77 38.93
N ASP A 160 17.81 -44.41 38.69
CA ASP A 160 17.07 -45.41 39.49
C ASP A 160 16.07 -45.03 40.62
N GLY A 161 14.85 -45.59 40.52
CA GLY A 161 14.15 -46.22 41.65
C GLY A 161 12.86 -45.59 42.21
N PRO A 162 11.68 -46.23 42.05
CA PRO A 162 10.42 -45.94 42.79
C PRO A 162 10.20 -47.02 43.90
N PRO A 163 9.01 -47.23 44.55
CA PRO A 163 7.70 -46.56 44.47
C PRO A 163 7.01 -46.29 45.86
N THR A 164 5.68 -46.07 45.82
CA THR A 164 4.62 -46.25 46.87
C THR A 164 3.97 -45.03 47.53
N ALA A 165 2.65 -45.17 47.73
CA ALA A 165 1.72 -44.38 48.57
C ALA A 165 0.86 -45.40 49.38
N PRO A 166 0.06 -45.00 50.41
CA PRO A 166 -1.37 -44.69 50.16
C PRO A 166 -2.11 -43.77 51.18
N ALA A 167 -3.36 -43.38 50.85
CA ALA A 167 -4.60 -43.17 51.68
C ALA A 167 -4.56 -42.43 53.05
N ALA A 168 -5.55 -41.60 53.49
CA ALA A 168 -6.80 -40.99 52.94
C ALA A 168 -7.13 -39.73 53.83
N ALA A 169 -8.32 -39.23 54.26
CA ALA A 169 -9.80 -39.43 54.14
C ALA A 169 -10.50 -38.27 54.94
N SER A 170 -11.82 -37.94 54.93
CA SER A 170 -12.90 -38.00 53.92
C SER A 170 -14.25 -37.41 54.48
N GLU A 171 -14.89 -36.45 53.78
CA GLU A 171 -16.35 -36.15 53.77
C GLU A 171 -17.08 -35.62 55.06
N PRO A 172 -18.36 -35.10 55.02
CA PRO A 172 -19.38 -35.11 53.93
C PRO A 172 -20.13 -33.78 53.57
N ASP A 173 -20.94 -33.86 52.50
CA ASP A 173 -22.01 -32.92 52.02
C ASP A 173 -23.42 -33.34 52.57
N PRO A 174 -24.66 -32.84 52.21
CA PRO A 174 -25.19 -32.35 50.90
C PRO A 174 -26.35 -31.26 51.01
N PRO A 175 -27.44 -31.16 50.17
CA PRO A 175 -27.54 -30.69 48.75
C PRO A 175 -28.72 -29.72 48.38
N LEU A 176 -28.77 -29.32 47.08
CA LEU A 176 -29.93 -29.38 46.13
C LEU A 176 -30.57 -28.11 45.48
N ALA A 177 -30.65 -28.14 44.13
CA ALA A 177 -31.78 -27.77 43.22
C ALA A 177 -31.91 -26.40 42.48
N ALA A 178 -32.39 -26.55 41.22
CA ALA A 178 -33.19 -25.64 40.35
C ALA A 178 -32.49 -24.67 39.36
N ALA A 179 -33.16 -24.46 38.21
CA ALA A 179 -32.77 -23.60 37.07
C ALA A 179 -33.97 -22.72 36.64
N PRO A 180 -33.77 -21.73 35.73
CA PRO A 180 -34.69 -21.64 34.58
C PRO A 180 -34.05 -21.20 33.24
N ALA A 181 -34.88 -21.08 32.20
CA ALA A 181 -34.55 -20.80 30.80
C ALA A 181 -34.81 -19.31 30.39
N PRO A 182 -34.59 -18.87 29.12
CA PRO A 182 -34.47 -17.45 28.76
C PRO A 182 -35.79 -16.75 28.43
N SER A 183 -35.76 -15.41 28.38
CA SER A 183 -36.87 -14.55 27.94
C SER A 183 -36.42 -13.40 27.01
N ALA A 184 -37.35 -12.85 26.23
CA ALA A 184 -37.11 -11.93 25.11
C ALA A 184 -37.27 -10.42 25.48
N PRO A 185 -36.87 -9.46 24.63
CA PRO A 185 -36.70 -8.06 25.01
C PRO A 185 -37.90 -7.14 24.70
N PRO A 186 -38.03 -6.00 25.40
CA PRO A 186 -38.88 -4.88 24.98
C PRO A 186 -38.11 -3.63 24.49
N ARG A 187 -38.74 -2.89 23.57
CA ARG A 187 -38.58 -1.43 23.33
C ARG A 187 -39.96 -0.76 23.59
N PRO A 188 -40.17 0.55 23.37
CA PRO A 188 -39.74 1.63 24.28
C PRO A 188 -40.89 2.61 24.64
N ALA A 189 -40.86 3.28 25.80
CA ALA A 189 -41.75 4.43 26.04
C ALA A 189 -41.23 5.45 27.09
N ALA A 190 -41.18 6.72 26.64
CA ALA A 190 -41.43 8.01 27.30
C ALA A 190 -41.40 8.22 28.84
N ALA A 191 -40.79 9.38 29.18
CA ALA A 191 -41.27 10.44 30.08
C ALA A 191 -40.93 10.48 31.59
N ALA A 192 -40.73 11.73 32.04
CA ALA A 192 -40.91 12.33 33.38
C ALA A 192 -39.94 12.00 34.55
N GLU A 193 -39.20 13.05 34.92
CA GLU A 193 -39.04 13.64 36.27
C GLU A 193 -38.40 12.89 37.48
N VAL A 194 -37.35 13.57 37.95
CA VAL A 194 -36.70 13.64 39.28
C VAL A 194 -37.55 13.17 40.48
N PRO A 195 -36.94 12.41 41.42
CA PRO A 195 -36.82 12.92 42.78
C PRO A 195 -35.37 12.96 43.31
N SER A 196 -35.15 13.74 44.38
CA SER A 196 -33.85 14.06 44.97
C SER A 196 -33.43 13.18 46.16
N LEU A 197 -32.13 13.20 46.48
CA LEU A 197 -31.55 12.69 47.73
C LEU A 197 -32.24 13.24 49.00
N GLN A 198 -32.34 12.43 50.07
CA GLN A 198 -32.19 12.93 51.44
C GLN A 198 -31.97 11.84 52.52
N GLY A 199 -31.29 12.23 53.60
CA GLY A 199 -31.23 11.53 54.90
C GLY A 199 -29.81 11.28 55.42
N LEU A 200 -29.43 11.58 56.67
CA LEU A 200 -30.07 12.27 57.83
C LEU A 200 -28.93 12.79 58.76
N ALA A 201 -29.08 13.78 59.66
CA ALA A 201 -29.99 14.93 59.78
C ALA A 201 -29.47 15.87 60.91
N GLY A 202 -29.75 17.18 60.86
CA GLY A 202 -29.26 18.17 61.85
C GLY A 202 -27.75 18.48 61.72
N VAL A 203 -27.07 19.16 62.65
CA VAL A 203 -27.42 19.98 63.84
C VAL A 203 -26.16 20.85 64.15
N VAL A 204 -26.16 22.01 64.82
CA VAL A 204 -27.16 22.77 65.63
C VAL A 204 -27.35 24.19 65.02
N GLN A 205 -28.05 25.11 65.68
CA GLN A 205 -28.34 26.50 65.24
C GLN A 205 -28.18 27.49 66.44
N PRO A 206 -28.26 28.85 66.34
CA PRO A 206 -29.47 29.56 65.87
C PRO A 206 -29.35 30.96 65.17
N ARG A 207 -30.45 31.35 64.50
CA ARG A 207 -30.91 32.71 64.11
C ARG A 207 -30.15 33.48 62.99
N GLU A 208 -30.73 34.04 61.91
CA GLU A 208 -32.09 34.48 61.46
C GLU A 208 -32.31 36.03 61.45
N PRO A 209 -33.22 36.62 60.60
CA PRO A 209 -33.58 36.26 59.20
C PRO A 209 -34.16 37.43 58.31
N LEU A 210 -34.72 37.08 57.11
CA LEU A 210 -35.79 37.79 56.31
C LEU A 210 -35.43 39.16 55.64
N LEU A 211 -36.11 39.68 54.57
CA LEU A 211 -37.19 39.19 53.68
C LEU A 211 -37.25 39.91 52.30
N GLY A 212 -37.54 39.15 51.22
CA GLY A 212 -38.50 39.50 50.13
C GLY A 212 -38.17 40.61 49.12
N LEU A 213 -38.98 40.88 48.08
CA LEU A 213 -39.97 40.09 47.30
C LEU A 213 -40.50 40.95 46.11
N ALA A 214 -41.25 40.34 45.18
CA ALA A 214 -42.19 40.95 44.21
C ALA A 214 -41.71 41.59 42.87
N ASP A 215 -42.60 41.44 41.90
CA ASP A 215 -42.48 41.48 40.44
C ASP A 215 -42.55 42.85 39.71
N ALA A 216 -42.19 42.76 38.42
CA ALA A 216 -42.58 43.52 37.20
C ALA A 216 -43.45 44.81 37.25
N GLU A 217 -43.15 45.76 36.34
CA GLU A 217 -44.03 46.15 35.21
C GLU A 217 -43.40 47.12 34.16
N HIS A 218 -43.86 46.99 32.90
CA HIS A 218 -44.02 47.95 31.78
C HIS A 218 -42.94 48.95 31.22
N ARG A 219 -42.61 48.71 29.92
CA ARG A 219 -42.35 49.64 28.76
C ARG A 219 -41.60 50.99 28.92
N ALA A 220 -40.49 51.13 28.16
CA ALA A 220 -40.26 52.24 27.18
C ALA A 220 -39.03 52.01 26.26
N ALA A 221 -39.02 52.68 25.09
CA ALA A 221 -37.90 52.89 24.14
C ALA A 221 -38.26 54.15 23.28
N PRO A 222 -37.38 54.77 22.44
CA PRO A 222 -35.99 54.42 22.05
C PRO A 222 -34.98 55.62 22.11
N ALA A 223 -33.70 55.41 21.73
CA ALA A 223 -32.79 56.39 21.08
C ALA A 223 -31.40 55.79 20.70
N GLU A 224 -30.71 56.37 19.72
CA GLU A 224 -29.31 56.06 19.34
C GLU A 224 -28.27 57.03 19.95
N PRO A 225 -26.98 56.64 20.06
CA PRO A 225 -25.83 57.55 20.13
C PRO A 225 -24.97 57.55 18.84
N PRO A 226 -24.27 58.67 18.50
CA PRO A 226 -23.65 58.89 17.18
C PRO A 226 -22.19 58.38 17.02
N PRO A 227 -21.65 58.32 15.78
CA PRO A 227 -20.27 57.90 15.51
C PRO A 227 -19.21 58.99 15.77
N PRO A 228 -17.95 58.61 16.09
CA PRO A 228 -16.85 59.55 16.32
C PRO A 228 -16.19 60.08 15.03
N SER A 229 -15.48 61.19 15.14
CA SER A 229 -14.61 61.78 14.09
C SER A 229 -13.33 62.35 14.71
N PRO A 230 -12.25 62.55 13.92
CA PRO A 230 -10.88 62.48 14.43
C PRO A 230 -10.31 63.80 14.98
N LEU A 231 -9.23 63.69 15.76
CA LEU A 231 -8.42 64.82 16.24
C LEU A 231 -6.91 64.57 16.07
N THR A 232 -6.15 65.66 16.09
CA THR A 232 -4.80 65.78 15.52
C THR A 232 -3.72 66.00 16.61
N LEU A 233 -2.45 65.85 16.23
CA LEU A 233 -1.25 66.12 17.04
C LEU A 233 -1.20 67.55 17.61
N PRO A 234 -0.52 67.71 18.75
CA PRO A 234 0.59 68.69 18.83
C PRO A 234 1.91 68.06 19.31
N ALA A 235 2.99 68.84 19.31
CA ALA A 235 4.36 68.39 19.66
C ALA A 235 4.98 69.23 20.80
N ALA A 236 5.98 68.68 21.50
CA ALA A 236 6.81 69.35 22.50
C ALA A 236 8.23 68.73 22.57
N ALA A 237 9.16 69.43 23.24
CA ALA A 237 10.61 69.17 23.22
C ALA A 237 11.18 68.82 24.64
N PRO A 238 12.51 68.61 24.84
CA PRO A 238 13.03 67.79 25.94
C PRO A 238 13.54 68.55 27.19
N PRO A 239 13.87 67.82 28.29
CA PRO A 239 14.81 68.24 29.34
C PRO A 239 16.22 67.65 29.15
N ALA A 240 17.20 68.12 29.94
CA ALA A 240 18.63 67.79 29.81
C ALA A 240 19.27 67.19 31.09
N ASN A 241 20.59 66.96 31.05
CA ASN A 241 21.43 66.40 32.12
C ASN A 241 21.40 67.17 33.45
N ASP A 242 21.85 66.52 34.54
CA ASP A 242 23.07 67.01 35.22
C ASP A 242 23.80 65.98 36.11
N ASN A 243 25.10 66.25 36.35
CA ASN A 243 26.07 65.64 37.29
C ASN A 243 27.02 64.49 36.84
N ALA A 244 28.29 64.63 37.26
CA ALA A 244 29.49 63.80 37.01
C ALA A 244 30.65 64.31 37.94
N PRO A 245 31.94 63.88 37.88
CA PRO A 245 32.57 62.58 37.52
C PRO A 245 33.70 62.13 38.52
N LEU A 246 34.53 61.13 38.11
CA LEU A 246 35.93 60.82 38.53
C LEU A 246 36.16 59.91 39.78
N PRO A 247 37.34 59.24 39.93
CA PRO A 247 38.50 59.12 39.01
C PRO A 247 38.89 57.66 38.60
N ARG A 248 39.94 57.53 37.76
CA ARG A 248 40.67 56.26 37.44
C ARG A 248 41.99 56.16 38.22
N PRO A 249 42.64 54.98 38.26
CA PRO A 249 43.86 54.75 37.47
C PRO A 249 43.71 53.55 36.51
N ALA A 250 44.33 53.43 35.32
CA ALA A 250 45.62 53.88 34.76
C ALA A 250 46.76 52.84 34.91
N ALA A 251 47.08 52.18 33.79
CA ALA A 251 48.29 51.39 33.53
C ALA A 251 48.54 51.37 32.00
N GLU A 252 49.80 51.42 31.57
CA GLU A 252 50.21 51.55 30.16
C GLU A 252 50.95 50.30 29.61
N PRO A 253 51.13 50.17 28.28
CA PRO A 253 51.68 48.97 27.65
C PRO A 253 53.20 49.01 27.45
N PRO A 254 53.82 47.88 27.09
CA PRO A 254 55.03 47.84 26.28
C PRO A 254 54.74 47.36 24.83
N ALA A 255 55.65 47.67 23.91
CA ALA A 255 55.54 47.38 22.48
C ALA A 255 56.82 46.72 21.91
N SER A 256 56.87 46.52 20.59
CA SER A 256 57.99 46.02 19.77
C SER A 256 58.07 44.50 19.57
N GLY A 257 58.43 44.09 18.34
CA GLY A 257 58.67 42.69 17.96
C GLY A 257 60.13 42.24 18.19
N PRO A 258 60.62 41.20 17.48
CA PRO A 258 60.63 41.24 16.00
C PRO A 258 60.09 39.98 15.30
N THR A 259 60.05 40.05 13.96
CA THR A 259 59.76 38.95 13.01
C THR A 259 60.76 37.79 13.13
N PRO A 260 60.33 36.54 12.84
CA PRO A 260 60.59 36.03 11.49
C PRO A 260 59.38 35.37 10.79
N SER A 261 59.52 35.13 9.49
CA SER A 261 58.58 34.45 8.59
C SER A 261 59.39 33.85 7.42
N PRO A 262 58.96 32.79 6.70
CA PRO A 262 57.74 31.97 6.88
C PRO A 262 58.04 30.47 7.11
N ALA A 263 57.02 29.71 7.51
CA ALA A 263 56.95 28.26 7.29
C ALA A 263 55.49 27.83 7.07
N HIS A 264 55.14 27.35 5.87
CA HIS A 264 53.82 26.78 5.59
C HIS A 264 53.73 25.33 6.09
N PRO A 265 52.55 24.96 6.63
CA PRO A 265 51.95 23.67 6.27
C PRO A 265 50.51 23.87 5.76
N ASP A 266 50.23 23.42 4.53
CA ASP A 266 48.86 23.32 4.04
C ASP A 266 48.11 22.20 4.79
N ALA A 267 46.99 22.57 5.43
CA ALA A 267 46.13 21.65 6.18
C ALA A 267 44.65 21.83 5.79
N ALA A 268 44.35 21.66 4.50
CA ALA A 268 42.99 21.67 3.99
C ALA A 268 42.22 20.42 4.47
N ALA A 269 41.47 20.56 5.56
CA ALA A 269 40.59 19.50 6.06
C ALA A 269 39.36 19.33 5.16
N THR A 270 39.40 18.33 4.26
CA THR A 270 38.32 18.07 3.30
C THR A 270 37.06 17.54 4.00
N LEU A 271 36.08 18.42 4.19
CA LEU A 271 34.73 18.06 4.63
C LEU A 271 34.01 17.16 3.60
N PRO A 272 33.14 16.23 4.02
CA PRO A 272 32.22 15.55 3.11
C PRO A 272 31.19 16.54 2.53
N PRO A 273 30.63 16.28 1.34
CA PRO A 273 29.73 17.21 0.65
C PRO A 273 28.34 17.27 1.30
N ALA A 274 28.19 18.15 2.29
CA ALA A 274 26.89 18.52 2.85
C ALA A 274 26.12 19.46 1.90
N PRO A 275 24.77 19.47 1.92
CA PRO A 275 23.98 20.46 1.21
C PRO A 275 24.20 21.86 1.82
N LEU A 276 24.75 22.77 1.02
CA LEU A 276 25.19 24.10 1.46
C LEU A 276 24.04 24.99 1.96
N ALA A 277 23.96 25.14 3.29
CA ALA A 277 23.36 26.31 3.91
C ALA A 277 24.28 27.54 3.75
N ALA A 278 23.72 28.75 3.77
CA ALA A 278 24.47 29.97 3.47
C ALA A 278 25.36 30.42 4.64
N ALA A 279 26.66 30.61 4.37
CA ALA A 279 27.60 31.28 5.26
C ALA A 279 27.59 32.81 5.04
N GLN A 280 28.00 33.55 6.07
CA GLN A 280 28.03 35.02 6.10
C GLN A 280 29.48 35.54 5.95
N SER A 281 29.66 36.80 5.54
CA SER A 281 30.94 37.50 5.61
C SER A 281 30.76 38.99 5.90
N ASP A 282 31.56 39.53 6.83
CA ASP A 282 31.51 40.91 7.29
C ASP A 282 32.08 41.95 6.30
N PRO A 283 31.80 43.27 6.49
CA PRO A 283 31.78 44.22 5.38
C PRO A 283 33.05 45.07 5.18
N VAL A 284 33.21 45.56 3.94
CA VAL A 284 34.05 46.71 3.58
C VAL A 284 33.18 47.71 2.79
N ALA A 285 33.16 48.98 3.19
CA ALA A 285 32.34 50.02 2.56
C ALA A 285 32.99 50.61 1.30
N PRO A 286 32.19 51.11 0.34
CA PRO A 286 32.29 52.53 -0.05
C PRO A 286 30.88 53.17 -0.29
N PRO A 287 30.61 54.22 -1.11
CA PRO A 287 29.79 55.34 -0.66
C PRO A 287 28.42 55.52 -1.40
N ALA A 288 27.69 56.58 -1.05
CA ALA A 288 26.34 56.91 -1.52
C ALA A 288 26.24 58.40 -1.96
N PRO A 289 25.09 58.92 -2.44
CA PRO A 289 24.19 58.43 -3.50
C PRO A 289 23.79 59.55 -4.52
N ALA A 290 22.94 59.26 -5.51
CA ALA A 290 22.24 60.28 -6.31
C ALA A 290 20.86 59.80 -6.84
N ALA A 291 19.86 60.70 -6.87
CA ALA A 291 18.53 60.52 -7.49
C ALA A 291 17.89 61.90 -7.81
N PRO A 292 17.19 62.06 -8.96
CA PRO A 292 15.71 62.20 -8.99
C PRO A 292 15.05 61.65 -10.29
N ALA A 293 13.72 61.64 -10.55
CA ALA A 293 12.49 61.46 -9.75
C ALA A 293 11.29 61.06 -10.73
N PRO A 294 9.99 61.50 -10.69
CA PRO A 294 8.88 60.73 -11.33
C PRO A 294 8.05 61.48 -12.41
N PRO A 295 6.96 60.86 -12.95
CA PRO A 295 5.60 61.45 -12.72
C PRO A 295 4.36 60.49 -12.66
N ALA A 296 3.32 60.99 -11.96
CA ALA A 296 1.84 61.02 -12.21
C ALA A 296 1.04 59.74 -12.65
N THR A 297 -0.11 59.28 -12.08
CA THR A 297 -1.38 59.82 -11.50
C THR A 297 -2.56 60.11 -12.46
N ALA A 298 -3.70 59.40 -12.29
CA ALA A 298 -5.05 59.76 -12.75
C ALA A 298 -6.16 58.97 -11.98
N ALA A 299 -7.36 59.55 -11.81
CA ALA A 299 -8.52 58.98 -11.07
C ALA A 299 -9.79 59.87 -11.28
N ALA A 300 -11.04 59.51 -10.94
CA ALA A 300 -11.80 58.24 -10.83
C ALA A 300 -13.30 58.58 -10.56
N THR A 301 -14.27 57.69 -10.87
CA THR A 301 -15.73 57.99 -10.73
C THR A 301 -16.63 56.77 -10.39
N THR A 302 -17.82 57.04 -9.83
CA THR A 302 -18.93 56.10 -9.52
C THR A 302 -20.26 56.88 -9.59
N PRO A 303 -21.45 56.26 -9.79
CA PRO A 303 -22.37 56.05 -8.63
C PRO A 303 -23.32 54.81 -8.69
N ALA A 304 -24.13 54.68 -7.62
CA ALA A 304 -25.27 53.78 -7.29
C ALA A 304 -26.39 53.59 -8.38
N ALA A 305 -27.41 52.70 -8.30
CA ALA A 305 -27.83 51.47 -7.54
C ALA A 305 -29.22 51.02 -8.16
N PRO A 306 -30.14 50.19 -7.57
CA PRO A 306 -30.14 49.19 -6.48
C PRO A 306 -30.71 47.78 -6.91
N MET A 307 -31.30 47.01 -5.97
CA MET A 307 -31.79 45.61 -6.09
C MET A 307 -33.21 45.45 -6.72
N PRO A 308 -33.72 44.21 -6.89
CA PRO A 308 -34.59 43.61 -5.85
C PRO A 308 -34.37 42.10 -5.54
N GLU A 309 -34.89 41.64 -4.39
CA GLU A 309 -35.15 40.20 -4.07
C GLU A 309 -36.55 39.77 -4.59
N PRO A 310 -36.94 38.47 -4.47
CA PRO A 310 -37.82 38.14 -3.32
C PRO A 310 -37.74 36.70 -2.72
N THR A 311 -37.74 36.64 -1.38
CA THR A 311 -38.44 35.69 -0.47
C THR A 311 -38.58 34.17 -0.76
N ALA A 312 -37.87 33.38 0.07
CA ALA A 312 -38.41 32.47 1.12
C ALA A 312 -39.16 31.13 0.86
N ALA A 313 -39.11 30.29 1.92
CA ALA A 313 -40.06 29.23 2.36
C ALA A 313 -39.91 27.75 1.92
N VAL A 314 -39.28 26.97 2.81
CA VAL A 314 -39.73 25.69 3.41
C VAL A 314 -40.76 24.81 2.65
N ALA A 315 -40.34 23.59 2.29
CA ALA A 315 -41.09 22.34 2.56
C ALA A 315 -40.19 21.11 2.38
N ALA A 316 -40.46 20.02 3.11
CA ALA A 316 -39.93 18.68 2.83
C ALA A 316 -41.02 17.84 2.16
N ASN A 317 -40.66 16.84 1.34
CA ASN A 317 -41.56 15.70 1.15
C ASN A 317 -40.89 14.41 0.66
N THR A 318 -41.48 13.29 1.07
CA THR A 318 -41.10 11.91 0.73
C THR A 318 -41.86 11.43 -0.50
N PRO A 319 -41.26 10.63 -1.40
CA PRO A 319 -42.03 9.89 -2.41
C PRO A 319 -42.58 8.60 -1.81
N ALA A 320 -43.83 8.65 -1.31
CA ALA A 320 -44.67 7.46 -1.10
C ALA A 320 -45.60 7.25 -2.31
N ALA A 321 -46.11 6.04 -2.50
CA ALA A 321 -46.93 5.68 -3.67
C ALA A 321 -48.41 6.14 -3.53
N PRO A 322 -49.10 6.43 -4.65
CA PRO A 322 -50.56 6.40 -4.75
C PRO A 322 -51.07 5.04 -5.26
N ALA A 323 -52.35 4.74 -5.04
CA ALA A 323 -52.98 3.48 -5.44
C ALA A 323 -54.40 3.66 -6.00
N ALA A 324 -54.80 2.69 -6.83
CA ALA A 324 -56.17 2.21 -7.12
C ALA A 324 -57.33 3.20 -7.41
N THR A 325 -58.07 2.91 -8.49
CA THR A 325 -59.55 2.99 -8.47
C THR A 325 -60.17 1.98 -9.46
N ALA A 326 -61.35 1.47 -9.11
CA ALA A 326 -62.25 0.62 -9.94
C ALA A 326 -63.60 1.38 -10.09
N PRO A 327 -64.78 0.83 -10.49
CA PRO A 327 -65.17 -0.55 -10.89
C PRO A 327 -65.81 -0.57 -12.32
N ILE A 328 -66.61 -1.56 -12.77
CA ILE A 328 -68.03 -1.91 -12.44
C ILE A 328 -68.33 -3.40 -12.81
N THR A 329 -69.38 -3.98 -12.22
CA THR A 329 -69.90 -5.37 -12.36
C THR A 329 -70.78 -5.57 -13.63
N ALA A 330 -71.45 -6.69 -13.97
CA ALA A 330 -71.94 -7.87 -13.22
C ALA A 330 -72.41 -9.08 -14.12
N VAL A 331 -72.40 -10.33 -13.57
CA VAL A 331 -73.54 -11.32 -13.49
C VAL A 331 -74.18 -11.93 -14.77
N PRO A 332 -74.62 -13.22 -14.84
CA PRO A 332 -74.34 -14.44 -14.03
C PRO A 332 -74.12 -15.75 -14.87
N VAL A 333 -74.55 -16.93 -14.36
CA VAL A 333 -74.25 -18.32 -14.78
C VAL A 333 -75.53 -19.15 -15.07
N ALA A 334 -75.39 -20.26 -15.84
CA ALA A 334 -76.24 -21.47 -16.00
C ALA A 334 -76.77 -21.71 -17.45
N GLY A 335 -76.91 -22.94 -17.96
CA GLY A 335 -76.69 -24.28 -17.37
C GLY A 335 -76.59 -25.45 -18.40
N THR A 336 -76.74 -26.69 -17.93
CA THR A 336 -76.66 -27.99 -18.64
C THR A 336 -77.90 -28.30 -19.53
N PRO A 337 -78.00 -29.41 -20.34
CA PRO A 337 -77.22 -30.67 -20.37
C PRO A 337 -76.83 -31.24 -21.78
N VAL A 338 -76.41 -32.51 -21.81
CA VAL A 338 -75.89 -33.31 -22.96
C VAL A 338 -76.98 -34.02 -23.78
N PRO A 339 -76.79 -34.19 -25.11
CA PRO A 339 -77.24 -35.42 -25.80
C PRO A 339 -76.16 -36.12 -26.65
N ARG A 340 -76.49 -37.32 -27.14
CA ARG A 340 -75.57 -38.37 -27.66
C ARG A 340 -75.34 -38.34 -29.19
N GLY A 341 -74.11 -38.68 -29.59
CA GLY A 341 -73.82 -39.69 -30.64
C GLY A 341 -73.98 -39.35 -32.13
N GLY A 342 -73.36 -40.17 -32.98
CA GLY A 342 -73.51 -40.16 -34.45
C GLY A 342 -72.18 -40.14 -35.22
N ASP A 343 -71.93 -41.16 -36.06
CA ASP A 343 -70.70 -41.33 -36.84
C ASP A 343 -70.47 -40.26 -37.93
N GLY A 344 -69.19 -40.01 -38.24
CA GLY A 344 -68.75 -39.10 -39.29
C GLY A 344 -67.30 -39.33 -39.71
N LEU A 345 -67.00 -40.50 -40.29
CA LEU A 345 -65.66 -40.92 -40.68
C LEU A 345 -65.02 -40.00 -41.74
N VAL A 346 -64.14 -39.09 -41.32
CA VAL A 346 -63.16 -38.45 -42.20
C VAL A 346 -61.93 -39.33 -42.29
N ARG A 347 -61.54 -39.66 -43.52
CA ARG A 347 -60.45 -40.59 -43.87
C ARG A 347 -59.10 -40.10 -43.33
N ALA A 348 -58.45 -40.92 -42.51
CA ALA A 348 -57.12 -40.61 -41.97
C ALA A 348 -56.06 -40.51 -43.09
N ALA A 349 -55.10 -39.60 -42.92
CA ALA A 349 -53.85 -39.60 -43.67
C ALA A 349 -52.89 -40.64 -43.06
N GLU A 350 -52.04 -41.24 -43.89
CA GLU A 350 -51.09 -42.27 -43.46
C GLU A 350 -49.96 -41.68 -42.59
N PRO A 351 -49.40 -42.47 -41.65
CA PRO A 351 -48.33 -41.99 -40.78
C PRO A 351 -47.01 -41.81 -41.55
N VAL A 352 -46.35 -40.68 -41.34
CA VAL A 352 -44.93 -40.51 -41.68
C VAL A 352 -44.10 -41.40 -40.75
N ALA A 353 -43.12 -42.12 -41.31
CA ALA A 353 -42.26 -43.02 -40.54
C ALA A 353 -41.46 -42.26 -39.46
N GLY A 354 -41.40 -42.83 -38.25
CA GLY A 354 -40.57 -42.33 -37.15
C GLY A 354 -39.08 -42.68 -37.33
N PHE A 355 -38.28 -42.27 -36.35
CA PHE A 355 -36.87 -42.65 -36.24
C PHE A 355 -36.72 -44.10 -35.76
N ALA A 356 -35.59 -44.73 -36.09
CA ALA A 356 -35.16 -46.00 -35.51
C ALA A 356 -34.11 -45.79 -34.41
N ASP A 357 -33.88 -46.80 -33.57
CA ASP A 357 -32.89 -46.74 -32.48
C ASP A 357 -31.46 -46.44 -33.00
N ASP A 358 -31.13 -46.91 -34.22
CA ASP A 358 -29.86 -46.64 -34.91
C ASP A 358 -29.71 -45.17 -35.39
N ASP A 359 -30.78 -44.37 -35.39
CA ASP A 359 -30.77 -42.96 -35.82
C ASP A 359 -30.37 -41.99 -34.68
N GLU A 360 -30.18 -42.45 -33.44
CA GLU A 360 -29.97 -41.59 -32.26
C GLU A 360 -28.60 -40.91 -32.19
N LEU A 361 -28.60 -39.65 -31.75
CA LEU A 361 -27.43 -38.80 -31.59
C LEU A 361 -27.48 -38.02 -30.27
N ILE A 362 -26.61 -38.35 -29.32
CA ILE A 362 -26.31 -37.49 -28.17
C ILE A 362 -25.40 -36.35 -28.65
N LEU A 363 -25.81 -35.09 -28.45
CA LEU A 363 -25.07 -33.90 -28.89
C LEU A 363 -24.89 -32.87 -27.76
N GLU A 364 -23.68 -32.31 -27.64
CA GLU A 364 -23.44 -31.12 -26.81
C GLU A 364 -23.98 -29.87 -27.50
N ILE A 365 -24.99 -29.22 -26.94
CA ILE A 365 -25.46 -27.92 -27.40
C ILE A 365 -24.68 -26.80 -26.69
N ALA A 366 -24.05 -25.92 -27.46
CA ALA A 366 -23.20 -24.85 -26.93
C ALA A 366 -23.48 -23.53 -27.65
N THR A 367 -23.62 -22.45 -26.89
CA THR A 367 -23.64 -21.09 -27.46
C THR A 367 -22.27 -20.74 -28.06
N ALA A 368 -22.23 -19.89 -29.09
CA ALA A 368 -21.00 -19.52 -29.82
C ALA A 368 -19.88 -18.83 -29.01
N ARG A 369 -20.06 -18.70 -27.69
CA ARG A 369 -19.09 -18.16 -26.71
C ARG A 369 -18.94 -19.03 -25.45
N ASN A 370 -19.58 -20.20 -25.38
CA ASN A 370 -19.76 -21.01 -24.16
C ASN A 370 -20.36 -20.23 -22.97
N GLU A 371 -21.28 -19.28 -23.23
CA GLU A 371 -22.06 -18.57 -22.20
C GLU A 371 -23.17 -19.48 -21.60
N LEU A 372 -23.60 -20.48 -22.37
CA LEU A 372 -24.37 -21.66 -21.97
C LEU A 372 -23.86 -22.89 -22.74
N THR A 373 -23.86 -24.05 -22.06
CA THR A 373 -23.65 -25.40 -22.62
C THR A 373 -24.66 -26.39 -22.00
N GLY A 374 -24.91 -27.50 -22.69
CA GLY A 374 -25.78 -28.59 -22.23
C GLY A 374 -25.72 -29.78 -23.18
N THR A 375 -26.53 -30.82 -22.91
CA THR A 375 -26.64 -32.02 -23.75
C THR A 375 -28.09 -32.17 -24.20
N ILE A 376 -28.30 -32.56 -25.46
CA ILE A 376 -29.60 -32.88 -26.05
C ILE A 376 -29.55 -34.23 -26.76
N ILE A 377 -30.71 -34.91 -26.85
CA ILE A 377 -30.89 -36.09 -27.70
C ILE A 377 -31.47 -35.62 -29.04
N ALA A 378 -30.86 -36.05 -30.14
CA ALA A 378 -31.24 -35.73 -31.50
C ALA A 378 -31.36 -37.01 -32.34
N TYR A 379 -31.98 -36.92 -33.52
CA TYR A 379 -32.07 -38.04 -34.45
C TYR A 379 -31.57 -37.63 -35.84
N THR A 380 -30.98 -38.55 -36.60
CA THR A 380 -30.53 -38.32 -37.99
C THR A 380 -31.29 -39.19 -38.98
N GLN A 381 -31.94 -38.58 -39.96
CA GLN A 381 -32.58 -39.33 -41.06
C GLN A 381 -31.85 -39.01 -42.38
N GLY A 382 -31.23 -40.01 -43.01
CA GLY A 382 -30.45 -39.81 -44.23
C GLY A 382 -29.26 -38.85 -44.09
N GLY A 383 -28.73 -38.68 -42.87
CA GLY A 383 -27.67 -37.73 -42.55
C GLY A 383 -28.14 -36.30 -42.21
N ILE A 384 -29.46 -36.05 -42.20
CA ILE A 384 -30.04 -34.77 -41.81
C ILE A 384 -30.41 -34.80 -40.31
N PRO A 385 -29.83 -33.92 -39.47
CA PRO A 385 -30.15 -33.89 -38.04
C PRO A 385 -31.47 -33.17 -37.75
N TYR A 386 -32.32 -33.84 -36.99
CA TYR A 386 -33.51 -33.31 -36.34
C TYR A 386 -33.21 -33.09 -34.86
N LEU A 387 -33.58 -31.93 -34.34
CA LEU A 387 -33.31 -31.51 -32.98
C LEU A 387 -34.62 -31.28 -32.21
N PRO A 388 -34.66 -31.56 -30.90
CA PRO A 388 -35.85 -31.43 -30.06
C PRO A 388 -36.22 -29.95 -29.84
N LEU A 389 -37.41 -29.55 -30.29
CA LEU A 389 -37.89 -28.18 -30.21
C LEU A 389 -38.11 -27.73 -28.76
N GLY A 390 -38.75 -28.56 -27.93
CA GLY A 390 -39.02 -28.25 -26.53
C GLY A 390 -37.76 -28.18 -25.68
N GLU A 391 -36.76 -29.04 -25.91
CA GLU A 391 -35.47 -28.95 -25.19
C GLU A 391 -34.67 -27.71 -25.57
N ILE A 392 -34.59 -27.38 -26.86
CA ILE A 392 -33.88 -26.17 -27.32
C ILE A 392 -34.61 -24.91 -26.85
N ALA A 393 -35.95 -24.90 -26.80
CA ALA A 393 -36.70 -23.82 -26.17
C ALA A 393 -36.38 -23.67 -24.68
N ARG A 394 -36.32 -24.78 -23.93
CA ARG A 394 -35.92 -24.81 -22.51
C ARG A 394 -34.47 -24.33 -22.30
N PHE A 395 -33.53 -24.74 -23.15
CA PHE A 395 -32.12 -24.35 -23.09
C PHE A 395 -31.91 -22.85 -23.35
N LEU A 396 -32.66 -22.26 -24.30
CA LEU A 396 -32.58 -20.85 -24.68
C LEU A 396 -33.50 -19.92 -23.87
N ASP A 397 -34.17 -20.47 -22.85
CA ASP A 397 -35.10 -19.75 -21.96
C ASP A 397 -36.25 -19.07 -22.73
N LEU A 398 -36.82 -19.81 -23.68
CA LEU A 398 -37.95 -19.40 -24.52
C LEU A 398 -39.27 -19.97 -23.98
N ALA A 399 -40.33 -19.18 -24.09
CA ALA A 399 -41.67 -19.56 -23.65
C ALA A 399 -42.43 -20.37 -24.73
N VAL A 400 -41.85 -21.47 -25.18
CA VAL A 400 -42.47 -22.41 -26.14
C VAL A 400 -42.62 -23.78 -25.47
N THR A 401 -43.85 -24.31 -25.46
CA THR A 401 -44.18 -25.62 -24.89
C THR A 401 -44.65 -26.58 -25.97
N VAL A 402 -44.13 -27.80 -25.92
CA VAL A 402 -44.56 -28.93 -26.75
C VAL A 402 -45.58 -29.77 -25.98
N SER A 403 -46.54 -30.32 -26.72
CA SER A 403 -47.73 -31.00 -26.19
C SER A 403 -48.28 -31.99 -27.24
N ASP A 404 -49.40 -32.66 -26.91
CA ASP A 404 -50.09 -33.59 -27.82
C ASP A 404 -49.18 -34.71 -28.37
N GLY A 405 -48.32 -35.27 -27.50
CA GLY A 405 -47.39 -36.33 -27.88
C GLY A 405 -46.40 -35.90 -28.97
N GLY A 406 -45.90 -34.66 -28.90
CA GLY A 406 -44.97 -34.08 -29.88
C GLY A 406 -45.66 -33.47 -31.11
N ARG A 407 -46.99 -33.52 -31.22
CA ARG A 407 -47.73 -33.11 -32.44
C ARG A 407 -48.14 -31.63 -32.46
N TYR A 408 -48.09 -30.96 -31.32
CA TYR A 408 -48.48 -29.55 -31.19
C TYR A 408 -47.50 -28.78 -30.30
N ALA A 409 -46.87 -27.75 -30.85
CA ALA A 409 -46.06 -26.79 -30.10
C ALA A 409 -46.70 -25.40 -30.16
N THR A 410 -46.68 -24.67 -29.05
CA THR A 410 -47.19 -23.30 -28.98
C THR A 410 -46.44 -22.45 -27.96
N GLY A 411 -46.44 -21.13 -28.15
CA GLY A 411 -45.77 -20.20 -27.26
C GLY A 411 -45.39 -18.88 -27.92
N TRP A 412 -44.35 -18.24 -27.41
CA TRP A 412 -43.77 -17.02 -27.98
C TRP A 412 -42.24 -16.97 -27.80
N ALA A 413 -41.57 -16.17 -28.63
CA ALA A 413 -40.10 -16.07 -28.65
C ALA A 413 -39.60 -14.63 -28.53
N ILE A 414 -38.76 -14.38 -27.52
CA ILE A 414 -38.09 -13.11 -27.19
C ILE A 414 -39.04 -12.01 -26.72
N ASP A 415 -40.16 -11.81 -27.42
CA ASP A 415 -41.22 -10.84 -27.10
C ASP A 415 -42.59 -11.55 -27.12
N PRO A 416 -43.51 -11.30 -26.15
CA PRO A 416 -44.85 -11.90 -26.15
C PRO A 416 -45.71 -11.62 -27.37
N THR A 417 -45.42 -10.58 -28.16
CA THR A 417 -46.09 -10.31 -29.45
C THR A 417 -45.70 -11.30 -30.55
N ARG A 418 -44.55 -12.00 -30.41
CA ARG A 418 -44.05 -12.97 -31.39
C ARG A 418 -44.50 -14.38 -31.07
N THR A 419 -45.79 -14.63 -31.29
CA THR A 419 -46.41 -15.93 -31.07
C THR A 419 -46.01 -16.93 -32.14
N ILE A 420 -45.67 -18.15 -31.72
CA ILE A 420 -45.32 -19.29 -32.56
C ILE A 420 -46.28 -20.44 -32.23
N THR A 421 -46.86 -21.06 -33.25
CA THR A 421 -47.64 -22.29 -33.13
C THR A 421 -47.32 -23.23 -34.29
N LEU A 422 -47.06 -24.50 -34.00
CA LEU A 422 -46.68 -25.52 -34.97
C LEU A 422 -47.57 -26.75 -34.75
N ASN A 423 -48.38 -27.09 -35.76
CA ASN A 423 -49.40 -28.13 -35.70
C ASN A 423 -49.13 -29.20 -36.76
N LEU A 424 -48.63 -30.36 -36.33
CA LEU A 424 -48.31 -31.47 -37.23
C LEU A 424 -49.55 -32.22 -37.72
N ARG A 425 -50.74 -32.02 -37.11
CA ARG A 425 -52.01 -32.61 -37.59
C ARG A 425 -52.52 -31.91 -38.85
N GLU A 426 -52.34 -30.59 -38.93
CA GLU A 426 -52.71 -29.76 -40.08
C GLU A 426 -51.56 -29.57 -41.08
N GLY A 427 -50.32 -29.85 -40.66
CA GLY A 427 -49.12 -29.54 -41.44
C GLY A 427 -48.86 -28.03 -41.53
N THR A 428 -49.20 -27.28 -40.48
CA THR A 428 -49.16 -25.81 -40.44
C THR A 428 -48.16 -25.30 -39.40
N VAL A 429 -47.53 -24.17 -39.71
CA VAL A 429 -46.74 -23.37 -38.77
C VAL A 429 -47.17 -21.91 -38.89
N THR A 430 -47.51 -21.29 -37.77
CA THR A 430 -47.98 -19.91 -37.67
C THR A 430 -47.00 -19.10 -36.83
N ILE A 431 -46.49 -18.02 -37.41
CA ILE A 431 -45.50 -17.12 -36.79
C ILE A 431 -45.97 -15.69 -37.01
N ASP A 432 -46.07 -14.89 -35.95
CA ASP A 432 -46.53 -13.48 -36.00
C ASP A 432 -47.87 -13.32 -36.77
N GLY A 433 -48.77 -14.31 -36.62
CA GLY A 433 -50.06 -14.38 -37.32
C GLY A 433 -50.02 -14.89 -38.78
N GLN A 434 -48.84 -15.12 -39.36
CA GLN A 434 -48.69 -15.69 -40.70
C GLN A 434 -48.64 -17.21 -40.67
N THR A 435 -49.71 -17.88 -41.10
CA THR A 435 -49.72 -19.35 -41.29
C THR A 435 -49.02 -19.73 -42.59
N ARG A 436 -48.10 -20.70 -42.51
CA ARG A 436 -47.40 -21.35 -43.62
C ARG A 436 -47.60 -22.86 -43.54
N LYS A 437 -47.48 -23.54 -44.68
CA LYS A 437 -47.53 -25.01 -44.74
C LYS A 437 -46.12 -25.58 -44.57
N LEU A 438 -45.96 -26.55 -43.66
CA LEU A 438 -44.73 -27.35 -43.50
C LEU A 438 -44.57 -28.29 -44.69
N ALA A 439 -43.33 -28.53 -45.15
CA ALA A 439 -43.08 -29.59 -46.11
C ALA A 439 -43.11 -30.97 -45.40
N PRO A 440 -43.52 -32.05 -46.10
CA PRO A 440 -43.41 -33.40 -45.55
C PRO A 440 -41.98 -33.71 -45.09
N GLY A 441 -41.81 -34.03 -43.81
CA GLY A 441 -40.51 -34.31 -43.20
C GLY A 441 -39.72 -33.09 -42.71
N ASP A 442 -40.25 -31.86 -42.73
CA ASP A 442 -39.60 -30.72 -42.03
C ASP A 442 -39.56 -30.92 -40.51
N ALA A 443 -40.57 -31.60 -39.96
CA ALA A 443 -40.74 -31.90 -38.54
C ALA A 443 -41.47 -33.24 -38.32
N VAL A 444 -41.20 -33.89 -37.18
CA VAL A 444 -41.70 -35.22 -36.79
C VAL A 444 -42.05 -35.20 -35.29
N ALA A 445 -43.13 -35.87 -34.89
CA ALA A 445 -43.44 -36.14 -33.48
C ALA A 445 -42.86 -37.49 -33.07
N PHE A 446 -42.00 -37.52 -32.04
CA PHE A 446 -41.34 -38.75 -31.56
C PHE A 446 -41.08 -38.66 -30.05
N ASP A 447 -41.27 -39.77 -29.33
CA ASP A 447 -41.23 -39.88 -27.86
C ASP A 447 -41.79 -38.66 -27.08
N GLY A 448 -42.95 -38.15 -27.50
CA GLY A 448 -43.63 -37.04 -26.85
C GLY A 448 -43.07 -35.63 -27.12
N GLU A 449 -41.92 -35.52 -27.78
CA GLU A 449 -41.23 -34.26 -28.14
C GLU A 449 -41.38 -33.98 -29.66
N LEU A 450 -41.20 -32.73 -30.07
CA LEU A 450 -41.34 -32.29 -31.45
C LEU A 450 -39.96 -32.09 -32.07
N TYR A 451 -39.56 -33.02 -32.92
CA TYR A 451 -38.28 -33.00 -33.60
C TYR A 451 -38.38 -32.20 -34.91
N LEU A 452 -37.53 -31.18 -35.03
CA LEU A 452 -37.52 -30.24 -36.14
C LEU A 452 -36.14 -30.29 -36.82
N ARG A 453 -36.07 -30.25 -38.16
CA ARG A 453 -34.76 -30.17 -38.85
C ARG A 453 -33.95 -28.98 -38.36
N ALA A 454 -32.67 -29.16 -38.07
CA ALA A 454 -31.81 -28.12 -37.49
C ALA A 454 -31.86 -26.78 -38.26
N GLU A 455 -31.95 -26.84 -39.59
CA GLU A 455 -32.04 -25.68 -40.48
C GLU A 455 -33.31 -24.82 -40.24
N ARG A 456 -34.43 -25.46 -39.86
CA ARG A 456 -35.74 -24.81 -39.65
C ARG A 456 -35.86 -24.03 -38.35
N PHE A 457 -34.94 -24.20 -37.40
CA PHE A 457 -34.92 -23.36 -36.20
C PHE A 457 -34.67 -21.88 -36.54
N GLY A 458 -34.02 -21.57 -37.66
CA GLY A 458 -33.87 -20.20 -38.17
C GLY A 458 -35.14 -19.61 -38.79
N ASP A 459 -36.14 -20.44 -39.13
CA ASP A 459 -37.46 -20.00 -39.58
C ASP A 459 -38.36 -19.63 -38.38
N LEU A 460 -38.22 -20.34 -37.25
CA LEU A 460 -38.97 -20.10 -36.00
C LEU A 460 -38.37 -18.98 -35.12
N PHE A 461 -37.04 -18.93 -35.04
CA PHE A 461 -36.31 -18.10 -34.07
C PHE A 461 -35.17 -17.33 -34.76
N PRO A 462 -34.86 -16.07 -34.37
CA PRO A 462 -33.77 -15.29 -34.95
C PRO A 462 -32.40 -15.73 -34.41
N LEU A 463 -32.02 -16.95 -34.76
CA LEU A 463 -30.75 -17.61 -34.46
C LEU A 463 -30.27 -18.43 -35.67
N THR A 464 -29.14 -19.10 -35.52
CA THR A 464 -28.67 -20.16 -36.42
C THR A 464 -28.18 -21.32 -35.56
N LEU A 465 -28.60 -22.55 -35.88
CA LEU A 465 -28.03 -23.76 -35.31
C LEU A 465 -27.07 -24.39 -36.33
N THR A 466 -25.84 -24.65 -35.90
CA THR A 466 -24.83 -25.31 -36.73
C THR A 466 -24.47 -26.66 -36.09
N PRO A 467 -25.18 -27.75 -36.45
CA PRO A 467 -24.84 -29.10 -36.00
C PRO A 467 -23.56 -29.58 -36.70
N ASN A 468 -22.65 -30.16 -35.93
CA ASN A 468 -21.43 -30.80 -36.40
C ASN A 468 -21.36 -32.23 -35.86
N LEU A 469 -21.90 -33.17 -36.65
CA LEU A 469 -21.97 -34.58 -36.31
C LEU A 469 -20.59 -35.21 -36.04
N ARG A 470 -19.50 -34.62 -36.58
CA ARG A 470 -18.13 -35.11 -36.38
C ARG A 470 -17.53 -34.76 -35.02
N SER A 471 -18.01 -33.70 -34.38
CA SER A 471 -17.66 -33.32 -33.00
C SER A 471 -18.78 -33.61 -32.00
N GLN A 472 -19.91 -34.17 -32.45
CA GLN A 472 -21.14 -34.35 -31.66
C GLN A 472 -21.58 -33.04 -30.97
N THR A 473 -21.47 -31.90 -31.66
CA THR A 473 -21.85 -30.59 -31.10
C THR A 473 -22.88 -29.84 -31.95
N VAL A 474 -23.69 -28.99 -31.31
CA VAL A 474 -24.59 -28.02 -31.96
C VAL A 474 -24.21 -26.62 -31.50
N THR A 475 -23.60 -25.83 -32.38
CA THR A 475 -23.29 -24.42 -32.07
C THR A 475 -24.53 -23.55 -32.27
N VAL A 476 -24.98 -22.87 -31.21
CA VAL A 476 -26.04 -21.86 -31.26
C VAL A 476 -25.44 -20.48 -31.47
N GLN A 477 -25.87 -19.79 -32.52
CA GLN A 477 -25.54 -18.39 -32.77
C GLN A 477 -26.81 -17.53 -32.81
N THR A 478 -27.03 -16.72 -31.78
CA THR A 478 -28.11 -15.73 -31.69
C THR A 478 -27.88 -14.57 -32.67
N ARG A 479 -28.97 -14.03 -33.26
CA ARG A 479 -28.90 -12.86 -34.18
C ARG A 479 -29.39 -11.56 -33.53
N VAL A 480 -30.05 -11.66 -32.38
CA VAL A 480 -30.55 -10.58 -31.53
C VAL A 480 -30.38 -11.01 -30.05
N PRO A 481 -30.44 -10.11 -29.05
CA PRO A 481 -30.25 -10.49 -27.65
C PRO A 481 -31.37 -11.38 -27.08
N PHE A 482 -31.09 -12.64 -26.76
CA PHE A 482 -32.06 -13.61 -26.22
C PHE A 482 -32.32 -13.40 -24.70
N PRO A 483 -33.43 -13.93 -24.14
CA PRO A 483 -33.77 -13.74 -22.72
C PRO A 483 -32.66 -14.13 -21.73
N PHE A 484 -31.94 -15.23 -22.01
CA PHE A 484 -30.80 -15.66 -21.19
C PHE A 484 -29.62 -14.68 -21.25
N GLU A 485 -29.29 -14.15 -22.43
CA GLU A 485 -28.24 -13.14 -22.62
C GLU A 485 -28.60 -11.83 -21.91
N GLN A 486 -29.88 -11.44 -21.97
CA GLN A 486 -30.41 -10.29 -21.24
C GLN A 486 -30.41 -10.53 -19.72
N ARG A 487 -30.62 -11.75 -19.24
CA ARG A 487 -30.42 -12.11 -17.82
C ARG A 487 -28.93 -11.99 -17.46
N LEU A 488 -28.04 -12.63 -18.20
CA LEU A 488 -26.60 -12.63 -17.95
C LEU A 488 -26.00 -11.21 -18.00
N ALA A 489 -26.48 -10.35 -18.90
CA ALA A 489 -26.12 -8.94 -18.95
C ALA A 489 -26.62 -8.16 -17.72
N ARG A 490 -27.82 -8.46 -17.21
CA ARG A 490 -28.34 -7.86 -15.96
C ARG A 490 -27.61 -8.39 -14.73
N GLU A 491 -27.19 -9.65 -14.72
CA GLU A 491 -26.43 -10.27 -13.64
C GLU A 491 -24.99 -9.75 -13.62
N THR A 492 -24.25 -9.79 -14.72
CA THR A 492 -22.92 -9.17 -14.82
C THR A 492 -22.94 -7.65 -14.56
N ALA A 493 -24.01 -6.93 -14.92
CA ALA A 493 -24.20 -5.53 -14.51
C ALA A 493 -24.44 -5.38 -12.99
N ARG A 494 -25.24 -6.26 -12.38
CA ARG A 494 -25.43 -6.35 -10.92
C ARG A 494 -24.15 -6.77 -10.20
N GLU A 495 -23.30 -7.59 -10.80
CA GLU A 495 -21.98 -7.98 -10.28
C GLU A 495 -20.94 -6.87 -10.45
N GLN A 496 -21.01 -6.07 -11.52
CA GLN A 496 -20.19 -4.85 -11.62
C GLN A 496 -20.66 -3.77 -10.65
N LEU A 497 -21.95 -3.69 -10.33
CA LEU A 497 -22.49 -2.84 -9.26
C LEU A 497 -22.09 -3.37 -7.89
N ARG A 498 -22.27 -4.67 -7.60
CA ARG A 498 -21.78 -5.33 -6.37
C ARG A 498 -20.26 -5.23 -6.25
N GLY A 499 -19.50 -5.34 -7.32
CA GLY A 499 -18.04 -5.17 -7.33
C GLY A 499 -17.57 -3.72 -7.16
N ARG A 500 -18.44 -2.73 -7.39
CA ARG A 500 -18.21 -1.31 -7.02
C ARG A 500 -18.71 -0.99 -5.61
N LEU A 501 -19.75 -1.67 -5.14
CA LEU A 501 -20.34 -1.51 -3.80
C LEU A 501 -19.55 -2.28 -2.73
N GLN A 502 -19.15 -3.53 -2.95
CA GLN A 502 -18.27 -4.32 -2.06
C GLN A 502 -16.85 -3.76 -1.97
N ARG A 503 -16.43 -2.91 -2.93
CA ARG A 503 -15.22 -2.08 -2.82
C ARG A 503 -15.43 -0.80 -1.99
N ARG A 504 -16.61 -0.65 -1.36
CA ARG A 504 -16.96 0.46 -0.47
C ARG A 504 -17.62 0.00 0.84
N ASP A 505 -18.42 -1.07 0.82
CA ASP A 505 -19.14 -1.63 1.96
C ASP A 505 -19.36 -3.15 1.83
N GLY A 506 -19.04 -3.91 2.89
CA GLY A 506 -19.58 -5.26 3.15
C GLY A 506 -18.86 -6.45 2.49
N ARG A 507 -18.23 -7.37 3.23
CA ARG A 507 -18.05 -7.48 4.70
C ARG A 507 -16.64 -7.01 5.07
N GLY A 508 -16.51 -6.16 6.08
CA GLY A 508 -15.25 -6.08 6.82
C GLY A 508 -15.02 -7.41 7.55
N PHE A 509 -13.77 -7.83 7.70
CA PHE A 509 -13.49 -9.02 8.52
C PHE A 509 -13.84 -8.74 9.99
N PRO A 510 -14.16 -9.77 10.80
CA PRO A 510 -14.36 -9.58 12.23
C PRO A 510 -13.15 -8.87 12.86
N LYS A 511 -13.42 -7.77 13.55
CA LYS A 511 -12.39 -7.02 14.28
C LYS A 511 -11.94 -7.82 15.49
N VAL A 512 -10.63 -8.02 15.59
CA VAL A 512 -9.99 -8.68 16.74
C VAL A 512 -9.32 -7.62 17.61
N ALA A 513 -9.67 -7.63 18.90
CA ALA A 513 -9.12 -6.70 19.87
C ALA A 513 -7.69 -7.12 20.26
N THR A 514 -6.74 -6.20 20.16
CA THR A 514 -5.37 -6.36 20.65
C THR A 514 -5.24 -5.67 22.03
N PRO A 515 -5.42 -6.33 23.18
CA PRO A 515 -5.35 -5.67 24.49
C PRO A 515 -3.91 -5.27 24.88
N TRP A 516 -3.76 -4.16 25.60
CA TRP A 516 -2.49 -3.79 26.24
C TRP A 516 -2.28 -4.60 27.53
N ARG A 517 -1.08 -5.15 27.72
CA ARG A 517 -0.67 -5.89 28.93
C ARG A 517 0.12 -5.00 29.90
N ALA A 518 0.13 -5.37 31.18
CA ALA A 518 0.93 -4.69 32.20
C ALA A 518 2.44 -4.80 31.91
N LEU A 519 2.86 -5.95 31.36
CA LEU A 519 4.20 -6.23 30.86
C LEU A 519 4.07 -7.27 29.73
N ASP A 520 4.90 -7.15 28.71
CA ASP A 520 5.13 -8.18 27.70
C ASP A 520 6.64 -8.37 27.49
N LEU A 521 7.06 -9.50 26.91
CA LEU A 521 8.47 -9.70 26.57
C LEU A 521 8.79 -8.95 25.27
N PRO A 522 9.70 -7.97 25.28
CA PRO A 522 9.91 -7.10 24.13
C PRO A 522 10.57 -7.85 22.97
N LEU A 523 10.16 -7.49 21.76
CA LEU A 523 10.91 -7.83 20.55
C LEU A 523 12.13 -6.91 20.45
N LEU A 524 13.28 -7.49 20.17
CA LEU A 524 14.55 -6.81 19.98
C LEU A 524 14.96 -6.93 18.50
N ASP A 525 15.07 -5.83 17.77
CA ASP A 525 15.87 -5.78 16.54
C ASP A 525 17.29 -5.32 16.89
N SER A 526 18.30 -6.07 16.48
CA SER A 526 19.71 -5.84 16.79
C SER A 526 20.55 -5.80 15.51
N GLU A 527 21.42 -4.80 15.38
CA GLU A 527 22.39 -4.69 14.29
C GLU A 527 23.77 -4.32 14.85
N TRP A 528 24.75 -5.19 14.59
CA TRP A 528 26.14 -5.03 14.98
C TRP A 528 26.99 -4.76 13.74
N ARG A 529 27.97 -3.86 13.87
CA ARG A 529 28.91 -3.50 12.81
C ARG A 529 30.32 -3.56 13.36
N LEU A 530 31.23 -4.14 12.57
CA LEU A 530 32.66 -3.94 12.71
C LEU A 530 33.08 -3.08 11.51
N ALA A 531 33.46 -1.84 11.77
CA ALA A 531 33.75 -0.84 10.75
C ALA A 531 35.21 -0.40 10.83
N SER A 532 35.83 -0.14 9.68
CA SER A 532 37.17 0.43 9.58
C SER A 532 37.23 1.37 8.38
N ASP A 533 37.68 2.61 8.60
CA ASP A 533 37.77 3.63 7.55
C ASP A 533 38.91 4.62 7.84
N THR A 534 39.25 5.46 6.86
CA THR A 534 40.36 6.42 6.94
C THR A 534 40.16 7.59 7.92
N THR A 535 38.96 7.84 8.47
CA THR A 535 38.70 9.02 9.32
C THR A 535 38.45 8.67 10.78
N ARG A 536 37.81 7.53 11.06
CA ARG A 536 37.52 7.00 12.39
C ARG A 536 38.32 5.75 12.74
N GLY A 537 39.01 5.11 11.79
CA GLY A 537 39.75 3.86 12.04
C GLY A 537 38.85 2.69 12.42
N THR A 538 39.43 1.61 12.96
CA THR A 538 38.67 0.41 13.34
C THR A 538 37.89 0.60 14.65
N ARG A 539 36.63 0.17 14.66
CA ARG A 539 35.69 0.22 15.79
C ARG A 539 34.57 -0.80 15.64
N SER A 540 33.89 -1.14 16.73
CA SER A 540 32.55 -1.75 16.67
C SER A 540 31.47 -0.72 16.93
N GLU A 541 30.33 -0.87 16.27
CA GLU A 541 29.11 -0.06 16.43
C GLU A 541 27.92 -1.02 16.66
N ALA A 542 26.94 -0.64 17.49
CA ALA A 542 25.77 -1.48 17.76
C ALA A 542 24.49 -0.64 17.90
N ASP A 543 23.45 -1.00 17.14
CA ASP A 543 22.09 -0.48 17.28
C ASP A 543 21.16 -1.54 17.87
N LEU A 544 20.39 -1.16 18.88
CA LEU A 544 19.35 -1.97 19.52
C LEU A 544 18.01 -1.22 19.46
N ARG A 545 16.95 -1.91 19.03
CA ARG A 545 15.56 -1.41 19.04
C ARG A 545 14.70 -2.39 19.81
N LEU A 546 14.09 -1.93 20.90
CA LEU A 546 13.22 -2.73 21.76
C LEU A 546 11.79 -2.20 21.66
N ALA A 547 10.80 -3.08 21.54
CA ALA A 547 9.40 -2.71 21.61
C ALA A 547 8.55 -3.79 22.29
N GLY A 548 7.50 -3.39 23.01
CA GLY A 548 6.57 -4.29 23.70
C GLY A 548 5.54 -3.51 24.52
N ASP A 549 4.67 -4.20 25.26
CA ASP A 549 3.80 -3.52 26.25
C ASP A 549 4.53 -3.37 27.61
N PHE A 550 4.45 -2.19 28.22
CA PHE A 550 4.93 -1.89 29.57
C PHE A 550 3.98 -0.89 30.25
N ALA A 551 3.57 -1.17 31.49
CA ALA A 551 2.59 -0.40 32.25
C ALA A 551 1.27 -0.13 31.47
N TRP A 552 0.80 -1.13 30.71
CA TRP A 552 -0.35 -1.01 29.79
C TRP A 552 -0.20 0.08 28.70
N LEU A 553 1.02 0.54 28.42
CA LEU A 553 1.39 1.37 27.27
C LEU A 553 2.22 0.52 26.30
N THR A 554 2.26 0.90 25.03
CA THR A 554 3.28 0.38 24.10
C THR A 554 4.55 1.20 24.28
N ALA A 555 5.61 0.53 24.70
CA ALA A 555 6.95 1.08 24.83
C ALA A 555 7.76 0.84 23.56
N ARG A 556 8.51 1.84 23.12
CA ARG A 556 9.51 1.77 22.05
C ARG A 556 10.79 2.43 22.52
N ALA A 557 11.89 1.68 22.56
CA ALA A 557 13.22 2.18 22.92
C ALA A 557 14.22 1.95 21.78
N PHE A 558 15.13 2.89 21.60
CA PHE A 558 16.26 2.81 20.69
C PHE A 558 17.54 3.16 21.46
N VAL A 559 18.59 2.37 21.26
CA VAL A 559 19.92 2.61 21.81
C VAL A 559 20.94 2.39 20.70
N SER A 560 21.90 3.30 20.57
CA SER A 560 23.06 3.18 19.68
C SER A 560 24.34 3.57 20.42
N GLY A 561 25.46 2.96 20.02
CA GLY A 561 26.77 3.24 20.57
C GLY A 561 27.90 2.60 19.79
N ASP A 562 29.12 3.03 20.08
CA ASP A 562 30.35 2.54 19.45
C ASP A 562 31.51 2.41 20.43
N SER A 563 32.53 1.64 20.05
CA SER A 563 33.69 1.29 20.90
C SER A 563 34.68 2.43 21.18
N GLN A 564 34.46 3.63 20.63
CA GLN A 564 35.30 4.82 20.82
C GLN A 564 34.58 5.87 21.67
N ASN A 565 33.28 6.09 21.44
CA ASN A 565 32.49 7.16 22.06
C ASN A 565 31.50 6.64 23.14
N GLY A 566 31.30 5.33 23.28
CA GLY A 566 30.31 4.77 24.20
C GLY A 566 28.89 4.85 23.64
N LEU A 567 27.91 5.21 24.46
CA LEU A 567 26.51 5.38 24.01
C LEU A 567 26.36 6.73 23.28
N THR A 568 26.04 6.69 21.99
CA THR A 568 25.90 7.86 21.12
C THR A 568 24.47 8.38 21.03
N ALA A 569 23.48 7.50 21.19
CA ALA A 569 22.07 7.87 21.23
C ALA A 569 21.25 6.90 22.09
N ALA A 570 20.30 7.44 22.85
CA ALA A 570 19.26 6.66 23.52
C ALA A 570 17.94 7.42 23.48
N ARG A 571 16.85 6.70 23.17
CA ARG A 571 15.49 7.24 23.05
C ARG A 571 14.46 6.26 23.63
N LEU A 572 13.41 6.76 24.27
CA LEU A 572 12.27 5.98 24.78
C LEU A 572 10.95 6.74 24.57
N GLU A 573 10.00 6.12 23.89
CA GLU A 573 8.62 6.61 23.73
C GLU A 573 7.67 5.61 24.40
N LEU A 574 6.79 6.07 25.30
CA LEU A 574 5.69 5.30 25.87
C LEU A 574 4.37 5.91 25.39
N GLY A 575 3.38 5.10 25.01
CA GLY A 575 2.09 5.65 24.61
C GLY A 575 1.03 4.61 24.23
N ARG A 576 -0.07 5.07 23.64
CA ARG A 576 -1.04 4.21 22.96
C ARG A 576 -1.46 4.82 21.63
N ARG A 577 -1.84 3.95 20.69
CA ARG A 577 -2.49 4.31 19.43
C ARG A 577 -3.65 3.35 19.18
N ASP A 578 -4.78 3.91 18.79
CA ASP A 578 -6.02 3.21 18.46
C ASP A 578 -6.69 3.93 17.28
N PRO A 579 -6.81 3.30 16.09
CA PRO A 579 -7.44 3.92 14.94
C PRO A 579 -8.96 4.12 15.11
N ASP A 580 -9.59 3.50 16.13
CA ASP A 580 -11.03 3.64 16.40
C ASP A 580 -11.36 4.75 17.42
N GLY A 581 -10.35 5.42 18.00
CA GLY A 581 -10.54 6.54 18.92
C GLY A 581 -10.97 6.17 20.35
N GLY A 582 -10.76 4.92 20.79
CA GLY A 582 -11.18 4.44 22.11
C GLY A 582 -10.35 4.92 23.30
N LEU A 583 -9.35 5.80 23.12
CA LEU A 583 -8.47 6.24 24.20
C LEU A 583 -9.04 7.46 24.95
N LEU A 584 -8.81 7.48 26.26
CA LEU A 584 -9.16 8.60 27.15
C LEU A 584 -10.67 8.96 27.19
N GLY A 585 -11.54 7.99 26.87
CA GLY A 585 -12.98 8.09 27.08
C GLY A 585 -13.65 9.18 26.22
N PRO A 586 -14.32 10.19 26.80
CA PRO A 586 -15.08 11.19 26.05
C PRO A 586 -14.22 12.10 25.16
N LEU A 587 -12.88 12.07 25.31
CA LEU A 587 -11.96 12.77 24.41
C LEU A 587 -11.85 12.09 23.03
N GLY A 588 -12.22 10.81 22.90
CA GLY A 588 -12.19 10.08 21.63
C GLY A 588 -10.79 9.96 21.02
N ALA A 589 -9.73 9.89 21.83
CA ALA A 589 -8.36 10.03 21.38
C ALA A 589 -7.89 8.81 20.57
N THR A 590 -7.18 9.06 19.47
CA THR A 590 -6.58 8.02 18.61
C THR A 590 -5.12 7.77 18.95
N ALA A 591 -4.43 8.73 19.57
CA ALA A 591 -3.06 8.57 20.00
C ALA A 591 -2.69 9.48 21.18
N PHE A 592 -1.87 8.96 22.09
CA PHE A 592 -1.08 9.77 23.01
C PHE A 592 0.31 9.16 23.22
N GLY A 593 1.28 10.00 23.56
CA GLY A 593 2.66 9.60 23.81
C GLY A 593 3.37 10.50 24.81
N LEU A 594 4.34 9.94 25.52
CA LEU A 594 5.24 10.62 26.44
C LEU A 594 6.67 10.09 26.29
N GLY A 595 7.65 10.92 26.66
CA GLY A 595 9.06 10.64 26.44
C GLY A 595 9.54 11.29 25.15
N ASP A 596 10.29 10.57 24.33
CA ASP A 596 10.88 11.09 23.09
C ASP A 596 9.85 11.10 21.95
N VAL A 597 9.12 12.22 21.82
CA VAL A 597 7.97 12.39 20.92
C VAL A 597 8.25 13.46 19.85
N THR A 598 7.23 13.76 19.04
CA THR A 598 7.25 14.80 18.00
C THR A 598 6.12 15.81 18.21
N SER A 599 6.41 17.10 18.09
CA SER A 599 5.39 18.14 18.24
C SER A 599 4.44 18.21 17.04
N THR A 600 3.16 18.50 17.30
CA THR A 600 2.17 18.79 16.26
C THR A 600 2.59 20.04 15.46
N PRO A 601 2.73 19.97 14.12
CA PRO A 601 2.91 21.15 13.28
C PRO A 601 1.59 21.91 13.16
N LEU A 602 1.64 23.24 13.00
CA LEU A 602 0.46 24.04 12.68
C LEU A 602 0.32 24.29 11.16
N ALA A 603 -0.86 24.71 10.72
CA ALA A 603 -1.11 25.15 9.33
C ALA A 603 -0.14 26.25 8.81
N MET A 604 0.41 27.06 9.71
CA MET A 604 1.52 28.01 9.48
C MET A 604 2.22 28.30 10.83
N GLY A 605 3.46 28.76 10.81
CA GLY A 605 4.21 29.13 12.03
C GLY A 605 5.23 28.06 12.42
N PRO A 606 5.24 27.53 13.66
CA PRO A 606 6.17 26.49 14.07
C PRO A 606 5.96 25.15 13.35
N ALA A 607 7.06 24.52 12.95
CA ALA A 607 7.08 23.17 12.37
C ALA A 607 7.16 22.08 13.45
N SER A 608 6.95 20.83 13.02
CA SER A 608 7.21 19.63 13.82
C SER A 608 8.69 19.52 14.19
N VAL A 609 8.99 19.33 15.48
CA VAL A 609 10.34 19.04 15.99
C VAL A 609 10.30 17.76 16.84
N ALA A 610 11.43 17.05 16.92
CA ALA A 610 11.60 15.97 17.89
C ALA A 610 11.96 16.54 19.26
N GLY A 611 11.58 15.85 20.33
CA GLY A 611 12.03 16.20 21.68
C GLY A 611 11.32 15.44 22.79
N ARG A 612 11.94 15.45 23.97
CA ARG A 612 11.36 14.99 25.24
C ARG A 612 10.11 15.80 25.54
N GLY A 613 8.97 15.15 25.72
CA GLY A 613 7.72 15.83 25.96
C GLY A 613 6.49 14.93 26.01
N LEU A 614 5.35 15.52 25.66
CA LEU A 614 4.03 14.91 25.61
C LEU A 614 3.36 15.20 24.27
N PHE A 615 2.55 14.26 23.79
CA PHE A 615 1.68 14.38 22.61
C PHE A 615 0.32 13.72 22.88
N LEU A 616 -0.75 14.31 22.35
CA LEU A 616 -2.13 13.81 22.42
C LEU A 616 -2.90 14.24 21.15
N GLY A 617 -3.76 13.38 20.60
CA GLY A 617 -4.74 13.78 19.59
C GLY A 617 -5.73 12.70 19.21
N ASN A 618 -6.71 13.07 18.38
CA ASN A 618 -7.68 12.15 17.77
C ASN A 618 -7.64 12.14 16.22
N ALA A 619 -6.60 12.71 15.62
CA ALA A 619 -6.41 12.67 14.17
C ALA A 619 -6.34 11.21 13.63
N PRO A 620 -7.03 10.87 12.53
CA PRO A 620 -6.94 9.55 11.93
C PRO A 620 -5.55 9.27 11.35
N LEU A 621 -4.93 8.17 11.75
CA LEU A 621 -3.49 7.87 11.55
C LEU A 621 -3.02 7.80 10.07
N GLU A 622 -3.96 7.66 9.12
CA GLU A 622 -3.72 7.54 7.68
C GLU A 622 -4.48 8.59 6.82
N ARG A 623 -5.04 9.65 7.43
CA ARG A 623 -5.76 10.73 6.70
C ARG A 623 -4.92 12.02 6.64
N ALA A 624 -4.95 12.73 5.51
CA ALA A 624 -4.37 14.08 5.38
C ALA A 624 -5.15 14.96 4.38
N SER A 625 -4.89 16.27 4.35
CA SER A 625 -5.33 17.18 3.28
C SER A 625 -4.32 17.27 2.14
N VAL A 626 -4.79 17.50 0.91
CA VAL A 626 -3.99 17.89 -0.25
C VAL A 626 -3.17 19.18 -0.03
N PHE A 627 -3.51 19.97 0.99
CA PHE A 627 -2.80 21.17 1.40
C PHE A 627 -1.81 20.98 2.54
N ASP A 628 -1.75 19.77 3.10
CA ASP A 628 -0.79 19.44 4.13
C ASP A 628 0.52 19.00 3.49
N ARG A 629 1.57 19.00 4.29
CA ARG A 629 2.83 18.35 3.95
C ARG A 629 3.09 17.35 5.04
N ILE A 630 3.26 16.08 4.65
CA ILE A 630 3.57 15.06 5.64
C ILE A 630 5.04 15.15 6.02
N GLU A 631 5.34 14.65 7.21
CA GLU A 631 6.71 14.36 7.62
C GLU A 631 6.84 12.83 7.74
N LEU A 632 7.94 12.29 7.21
CA LEU A 632 8.26 10.88 7.33
C LEU A 632 9.59 10.74 8.06
N ARG A 633 9.49 10.31 9.33
CA ARG A 633 10.62 9.93 10.19
C ARG A 633 10.58 8.44 10.47
N GLY A 634 11.76 7.89 10.74
CA GLY A 634 11.94 6.54 11.25
C GLY A 634 13.42 6.26 11.47
N ASP A 635 13.76 5.20 12.18
CA ASP A 635 15.17 4.96 12.51
C ASP A 635 16.00 4.60 11.27
N MET A 636 17.14 5.28 11.12
CA MET A 636 18.13 5.03 10.09
C MET A 636 19.50 4.91 10.76
N PRO A 637 20.26 3.84 10.50
CA PRO A 637 21.61 3.72 11.05
C PRO A 637 22.65 4.60 10.35
N ASP A 638 23.80 4.73 10.99
CA ASP A 638 24.96 5.44 10.46
C ASP A 638 25.39 4.91 9.07
N GLY A 639 25.77 5.84 8.20
CA GLY A 639 26.17 5.57 6.82
C GLY A 639 25.04 5.24 5.85
N PHE A 640 23.81 4.93 6.31
CA PHE A 640 22.69 4.72 5.40
C PHE A 640 22.23 6.03 4.74
N GLU A 641 21.68 5.89 3.54
CA GLU A 641 20.87 6.87 2.84
C GLU A 641 19.43 6.38 2.75
N ALA A 642 18.48 7.29 2.55
CA ALA A 642 17.06 6.99 2.38
C ALA A 642 16.55 7.66 1.10
N GLU A 643 16.02 6.88 0.16
CA GLU A 643 15.18 7.40 -0.93
C GLU A 643 13.71 7.35 -0.50
N LEU A 644 12.95 8.43 -0.73
CA LEU A 644 11.50 8.46 -0.55
C LEU A 644 10.80 8.40 -1.90
N TYR A 645 9.93 7.40 -2.06
CA TYR A 645 9.03 7.28 -3.21
C TYR A 645 7.59 7.60 -2.82
N ARG A 646 6.83 8.19 -3.76
CA ARG A 646 5.37 8.31 -3.72
C ARG A 646 4.81 7.76 -5.01
N ASN A 647 3.85 6.83 -4.93
CA ASN A 647 3.21 6.19 -6.10
C ASN A 647 4.25 5.65 -7.12
N ASN A 648 5.29 5.00 -6.59
CA ASN A 648 6.47 4.47 -7.30
C ASN A 648 7.41 5.51 -7.98
N ILE A 649 7.13 6.81 -7.91
CA ILE A 649 8.02 7.90 -8.37
C ILE A 649 8.94 8.31 -7.22
N LEU A 650 10.24 8.52 -7.49
CA LEU A 650 11.18 9.09 -6.51
C LEU A 650 10.87 10.58 -6.29
N ILE A 651 10.74 11.01 -5.04
CA ILE A 651 10.34 12.39 -4.70
C ILE A 651 11.29 13.13 -3.74
N ASP A 652 12.10 12.43 -2.93
CA ASP A 652 13.06 13.03 -2.00
C ASP A 652 14.17 12.03 -1.63
N SER A 653 15.29 12.51 -1.07
CA SER A 653 16.42 11.67 -0.63
C SER A 653 17.21 12.31 0.52
N ALA A 654 17.57 11.53 1.54
CA ALA A 654 18.37 11.96 2.69
C ALA A 654 19.60 11.07 2.91
N SER A 655 20.79 11.67 3.02
CA SER A 655 22.06 10.96 3.25
C SER A 655 22.54 11.15 4.69
N GLY A 656 22.70 10.06 5.45
CA GLY A 656 23.11 10.09 6.86
C GLY A 656 21.95 10.41 7.84
N PRO A 657 21.96 9.85 9.06
CA PRO A 657 20.89 10.04 10.03
C PRO A 657 21.04 11.31 10.89
N ASP A 658 19.91 11.88 11.30
CA ASP A 658 19.80 12.89 12.36
C ASP A 658 19.36 12.17 13.64
N ASN A 659 20.21 12.15 14.67
CA ASN A 659 19.98 11.44 15.95
C ASN A 659 19.49 9.98 15.79
N GLY A 660 20.04 9.27 14.81
CA GLY A 660 19.70 7.88 14.48
C GLY A 660 18.38 7.71 13.71
N GLN A 661 17.87 8.77 13.06
CA GLN A 661 16.66 8.74 12.23
C GLN A 661 16.86 9.34 10.84
N TYR A 662 16.14 8.82 9.85
CA TYR A 662 15.86 9.58 8.62
C TYR A 662 14.74 10.59 8.90
N ARG A 663 14.73 11.71 8.17
CA ARG A 663 13.67 12.72 8.25
C ARG A 663 13.43 13.38 6.89
N PHE A 664 12.38 12.97 6.21
CA PHE A 664 11.86 13.68 5.04
C PHE A 664 10.90 14.77 5.50
N LEU A 665 11.33 16.02 5.35
CA LEU A 665 10.55 17.21 5.70
C LEU A 665 9.67 17.65 4.53
N ASN A 666 8.53 18.27 4.84
CA ASN A 666 7.73 19.02 3.87
C ASN A 666 7.24 18.22 2.64
N VAL A 667 7.04 16.90 2.79
CA VAL A 667 6.70 15.99 1.70
C VAL A 667 5.29 16.31 1.15
N PRO A 668 5.15 16.67 -0.14
CA PRO A 668 3.85 16.99 -0.72
C PRO A 668 3.02 15.73 -1.04
N VAL A 669 1.70 15.90 -0.98
CA VAL A 669 0.69 14.87 -1.28
C VAL A 669 -0.17 15.24 -2.50
N GLU A 670 -0.79 14.24 -3.12
CA GLU A 670 -1.77 14.36 -4.22
C GLU A 670 -3.17 13.97 -3.75
N PHE A 671 -4.24 14.31 -4.49
CA PHE A 671 -5.58 13.81 -4.17
C PHE A 671 -5.71 12.28 -4.27
N GLY A 672 -6.28 11.65 -3.25
CA GLY A 672 -6.59 10.22 -3.20
C GLY A 672 -5.57 9.39 -2.43
N LEU A 673 -5.39 8.12 -2.81
CA LEU A 673 -4.44 7.22 -2.16
C LEU A 673 -3.00 7.57 -2.57
N ASN A 674 -2.17 7.89 -1.58
CA ASN A 674 -0.74 8.14 -1.74
C ASN A 674 0.01 6.98 -1.09
N VAL A 675 0.67 6.16 -1.90
CA VAL A 675 1.52 5.06 -1.43
C VAL A 675 2.94 5.60 -1.29
N PHE A 676 3.30 5.97 -0.07
CA PHE A 676 4.67 6.33 0.28
C PHE A 676 5.49 5.08 0.55
N ARG A 677 6.73 5.08 0.09
CA ARG A 677 7.65 3.94 0.16
C ARG A 677 9.04 4.47 0.42
N VAL A 678 9.43 4.49 1.69
CA VAL A 678 10.80 4.79 2.11
C VAL A 678 11.66 3.57 1.81
N VAL A 679 12.79 3.79 1.17
CA VAL A 679 13.78 2.76 0.86
C VAL A 679 15.10 3.19 1.47
N LEU A 680 15.51 2.56 2.57
CA LEU A 680 16.82 2.78 3.17
C LEU A 680 17.84 1.95 2.39
N TYR A 681 18.80 2.63 1.80
CA TYR A 681 20.00 2.04 1.22
C TYR A 681 21.13 2.15 2.23
N GLY A 682 21.72 1.03 2.63
CA GLY A 682 23.05 1.12 3.23
C GLY A 682 24.05 1.60 2.17
N PRO A 683 25.24 2.11 2.55
CA PRO A 683 26.24 2.65 1.61
C PRO A 683 26.90 1.57 0.71
N GLN A 684 26.28 0.40 0.66
CA GLN A 684 26.84 -0.93 0.45
C GLN A 684 25.67 -1.88 0.04
N GLY A 685 24.78 -1.44 -0.86
CA GLY A 685 23.72 -2.28 -1.43
C GLY A 685 22.61 -2.82 -0.50
N GLN A 686 22.68 -2.60 0.82
CA GLN A 686 21.61 -3.03 1.74
C GLN A 686 20.32 -2.31 1.40
N ARG A 687 19.19 -3.03 1.28
CA ARG A 687 17.88 -2.41 1.05
C ARG A 687 16.84 -2.86 2.07
N ARG A 688 16.40 -1.93 2.92
CA ARG A 688 15.20 -2.02 3.76
C ARG A 688 14.12 -1.15 3.14
N GLU A 689 12.89 -1.63 3.13
CA GLU A 689 11.75 -0.88 2.59
C GLU A 689 10.67 -0.72 3.68
N THR A 690 9.94 0.38 3.65
CA THR A 690 8.81 0.64 4.55
C THR A 690 7.76 1.41 3.78
N VAL A 691 6.57 0.81 3.66
CA VAL A 691 5.43 1.36 2.91
C VAL A 691 4.44 1.96 3.91
N ARG A 692 4.00 3.19 3.66
CA ARG A 692 2.90 3.84 4.38
C ARG A 692 1.87 4.31 3.37
N GLN A 693 0.61 3.93 3.58
CA GLN A 693 -0.50 4.40 2.76
C GLN A 693 -1.14 5.60 3.47
N ILE A 694 -1.48 6.64 2.71
CA ILE A 694 -2.16 7.83 3.23
C ILE A 694 -3.28 8.20 2.27
N SER A 695 -4.49 8.34 2.79
CA SER A 695 -5.68 8.75 2.06
C SER A 695 -5.86 10.27 2.19
N VAL A 696 -5.81 10.97 1.05
CA VAL A 696 -5.66 12.42 1.00
C VAL A 696 -6.90 13.08 0.41
N GLY A 697 -7.59 13.86 1.23
CA GLY A 697 -8.81 14.59 0.89
C GLY A 697 -8.54 16.06 0.52
N ASP A 698 -9.62 16.84 0.41
CA ASP A 698 -9.55 18.30 0.23
C ASP A 698 -9.26 19.09 1.52
N GLY A 699 -9.15 18.40 2.66
CA GLY A 699 -8.97 19.00 3.99
C GLY A 699 -10.27 19.32 4.73
N ARG A 700 -11.44 18.98 4.18
CA ARG A 700 -12.67 18.94 4.97
C ARG A 700 -12.74 17.66 5.79
N ILE A 701 -13.38 17.77 6.94
CA ILE A 701 -13.81 16.65 7.80
C ILE A 701 -15.35 16.59 7.83
N GLY A 702 -15.92 15.48 8.31
CA GLY A 702 -17.36 15.27 8.35
C GLY A 702 -18.12 16.31 9.18
N ALA A 703 -19.40 16.53 8.90
CA ALA A 703 -20.23 17.44 9.68
C ALA A 703 -20.30 16.96 11.15
N GLY A 704 -19.92 17.83 12.09
CA GLY A 704 -19.80 17.50 13.52
C GLY A 704 -18.53 16.72 13.90
N GLU A 705 -17.67 16.34 12.95
CA GLU A 705 -16.36 15.73 13.25
C GLU A 705 -15.44 16.79 13.87
N LEU A 706 -14.85 16.47 15.03
CA LEU A 706 -13.83 17.28 15.71
C LEU A 706 -12.50 16.53 15.62
N VAL A 707 -11.51 17.11 14.96
CA VAL A 707 -10.13 16.60 14.92
C VAL A 707 -9.23 17.56 15.68
N TYR A 708 -8.49 17.09 16.69
CA TYR A 708 -7.56 17.90 17.47
C TYR A 708 -6.25 17.16 17.73
N ALA A 709 -5.19 17.94 17.96
CA ALA A 709 -3.91 17.44 18.44
C ALA A 709 -3.19 18.52 19.25
N ALA A 710 -2.52 18.13 20.34
CA ALA A 710 -1.74 18.98 21.21
C ALA A 710 -0.42 18.32 21.61
N SER A 711 0.62 19.12 21.80
CA SER A 711 1.94 18.65 22.20
C SER A 711 2.72 19.69 23.01
N ALA A 712 3.65 19.24 23.84
CA ALA A 712 4.60 20.08 24.54
C ALA A 712 5.95 19.35 24.64
N VAL A 713 6.99 19.89 24.01
CA VAL A 713 8.31 19.22 23.86
C VAL A 713 9.48 20.17 24.11
N GLN A 714 10.58 19.63 24.65
CA GLN A 714 11.88 20.31 24.66
C GLN A 714 12.62 19.98 23.37
N LYS A 715 12.70 20.96 22.45
CA LYS A 715 13.25 20.83 21.11
C LYS A 715 14.64 20.17 21.13
N ASN A 716 14.85 19.15 20.30
CA ASN A 716 16.12 18.42 20.10
C ASN A 716 16.72 17.68 21.31
N ARG A 717 16.10 17.73 22.50
CA ARG A 717 16.59 17.01 23.70
C ARG A 717 15.88 15.67 23.86
N THR A 718 16.63 14.61 24.18
CA THR A 718 16.05 13.29 24.49
C THR A 718 15.87 13.06 26.00
N LEU A 719 15.14 12.02 26.40
CA LEU A 719 15.03 11.57 27.79
C LEU A 719 16.38 11.41 28.47
N PHE A 720 17.31 10.71 27.81
CA PHE A 720 18.63 10.40 28.32
C PHE A 720 19.68 11.50 28.03
N ASN A 721 19.32 12.52 27.24
CA ASN A 721 20.19 13.62 26.85
C ASN A 721 21.55 13.17 26.25
N LEU A 722 21.58 12.02 25.57
CA LEU A 722 22.77 11.60 24.82
C LEU A 722 22.85 12.40 23.51
N GLN A 723 24.05 12.87 23.20
CA GLN A 723 24.38 13.63 22.00
C GLN A 723 25.50 12.88 21.27
N GLY A 724 25.31 12.63 19.97
CA GLY A 724 26.35 12.02 19.13
C GLY A 724 27.57 12.93 19.02
N ARG A 725 28.74 12.36 18.74
CA ARG A 725 30.03 13.09 18.69
C ARG A 725 29.99 14.37 17.82
N ASP A 726 29.31 14.31 16.68
CA ASP A 726 29.22 15.42 15.72
C ASP A 726 27.93 16.27 15.89
N TYR A 727 27.21 16.10 16.99
CA TYR A 727 26.02 16.89 17.32
C TYR A 727 26.41 18.35 17.63
N GLN A 728 25.86 19.28 16.84
CA GLN A 728 26.00 20.72 17.08
C GLN A 728 24.66 21.28 17.57
N PRO A 729 24.54 21.77 18.83
CA PRO A 729 23.31 22.35 19.32
C PRO A 729 22.96 23.63 18.55
N GLY A 730 21.78 23.65 17.93
CA GLY A 730 21.19 24.89 17.43
C GLY A 730 20.83 25.82 18.59
N ALA A 731 20.69 27.13 18.32
CA ALA A 731 20.43 28.15 19.35
C ALA A 731 19.07 28.02 20.09
N ASP A 732 18.20 27.10 19.65
CA ASP A 732 16.93 26.72 20.30
C ASP A 732 16.98 25.31 20.91
N ASP A 733 18.16 24.69 21.06
CA ASP A 733 18.26 23.37 21.66
C ASP A 733 17.79 23.37 23.13
N GLY A 734 16.95 22.41 23.47
CA GLY A 734 16.25 22.31 24.76
C GLY A 734 15.12 23.31 24.99
N SER A 735 14.86 24.23 24.05
CA SER A 735 13.80 25.22 24.20
C SER A 735 12.42 24.54 24.26
N LEU A 736 11.55 25.04 25.14
CA LEU A 736 10.20 24.49 25.28
C LEU A 736 9.30 25.01 24.15
N ARG A 737 8.63 24.09 23.46
CA ARG A 737 7.63 24.35 22.42
C ARG A 737 6.34 23.61 22.74
N ALA A 738 5.26 24.35 22.93
CA ALA A 738 3.90 23.83 23.02
C ALA A 738 3.10 24.22 21.78
N THR A 739 2.33 23.29 21.22
CA THR A 739 1.41 23.53 20.10
C THR A 739 0.08 22.82 20.34
N ALA A 740 -1.01 23.42 19.85
CA ALA A 740 -2.33 22.81 19.82
C ALA A 740 -3.05 23.23 18.53
N GLU A 741 -3.73 22.29 17.88
CA GLU A 741 -4.62 22.54 16.74
C GLU A 741 -5.96 21.82 16.96
N ALA A 742 -7.06 22.45 16.53
CA ALA A 742 -8.39 21.87 16.47
C ALA A 742 -9.08 22.25 15.16
N GLN A 743 -9.70 21.27 14.50
CA GLN A 743 -10.48 21.40 13.28
C GLN A 743 -11.89 20.86 13.53
N TYR A 744 -12.92 21.58 13.08
CA TYR A 744 -14.33 21.21 13.29
C TYR A 744 -15.15 21.33 12.02
N GLY A 745 -15.87 20.25 11.68
CA GLY A 745 -16.76 20.19 10.52
C GLY A 745 -18.06 20.97 10.73
N LEU A 746 -18.02 22.28 10.49
CA LEU A 746 -19.17 23.19 10.54
C LEU A 746 -20.33 22.73 9.63
N SER A 747 -20.03 22.11 8.50
CA SER A 747 -20.98 21.37 7.66
C SER A 747 -20.22 20.38 6.76
N GLY A 748 -20.95 19.53 6.03
CA GLY A 748 -20.35 18.72 4.97
C GLY A 748 -19.66 19.55 3.85
N GLY A 749 -19.93 20.85 3.76
CA GLY A 749 -19.29 21.78 2.82
C GLY A 749 -18.09 22.55 3.39
N LEU A 750 -17.96 22.66 4.72
CA LEU A 750 -17.09 23.64 5.37
C LEU A 750 -16.50 23.10 6.68
N THR A 751 -15.19 23.21 6.84
CA THR A 751 -14.47 22.93 8.08
C THR A 751 -13.77 24.20 8.57
N GLY A 752 -13.93 24.53 9.85
CA GLY A 752 -13.12 25.54 10.53
C GLY A 752 -11.89 24.92 11.18
N ALA A 753 -10.80 25.67 11.27
CA ALA A 753 -9.57 25.28 11.95
C ALA A 753 -9.07 26.41 12.86
N LEU A 754 -8.50 26.05 14.00
CA LEU A 754 -7.88 26.96 14.98
C LEU A 754 -6.58 26.33 15.47
N GLY A 755 -5.53 27.12 15.61
CA GLY A 755 -4.25 26.68 16.14
C GLY A 755 -3.63 27.69 17.10
N ALA A 756 -2.82 27.20 18.02
CA ALA A 756 -2.06 28.00 18.96
C ALA A 756 -0.68 27.38 19.20
N ALA A 757 0.33 28.22 19.33
CA ALA A 757 1.68 27.83 19.72
C ALA A 757 2.26 28.81 20.73
N TRP A 758 3.03 28.27 21.66
CA TRP A 758 3.90 29.00 22.57
C TRP A 758 5.28 28.36 22.48
N TYR A 759 6.32 29.14 22.25
CA TYR A 759 7.66 28.59 22.06
C TYR A 759 8.77 29.54 22.48
N GLU A 760 9.84 28.97 23.03
CA GLU A 760 11.08 29.67 23.30
C GLU A 760 12.03 29.58 22.09
N ARG A 761 12.64 30.72 21.73
CA ARG A 761 13.63 30.83 20.64
C ARG A 761 14.65 31.93 20.99
N PHE A 762 15.94 31.67 20.82
CA PHE A 762 17.03 32.60 21.23
C PHE A 762 16.87 33.17 22.66
N GLY A 763 16.29 32.41 23.60
CA GLY A 763 15.97 32.86 24.96
C GLY A 763 14.74 33.77 25.11
N ALA A 764 14.12 34.21 24.01
CA ALA A 764 12.86 34.95 24.02
C ALA A 764 11.65 34.01 23.96
N ARG A 765 10.52 34.46 24.52
CA ARG A 765 9.23 33.76 24.50
C ARG A 765 8.32 34.34 23.44
N HIS A 766 7.87 33.48 22.54
CA HIS A 766 7.00 33.81 21.43
C HIS A 766 5.64 33.14 21.56
N TRP A 767 4.62 33.77 21.02
CA TRP A 767 3.29 33.19 20.89
C TRP A 767 2.78 33.40 19.46
N LEU A 768 1.99 32.43 18.99
CA LEU A 768 1.38 32.46 17.67
C LEU A 768 0.00 31.82 17.74
N ALA A 769 -0.98 32.44 17.10
CA ALA A 769 -2.35 31.92 16.95
C ALA A 769 -2.73 31.89 15.47
N THR A 770 -3.45 30.86 15.07
CA THR A 770 -3.95 30.70 13.70
C THR A 770 -5.44 30.41 13.69
N GLY A 771 -6.10 30.82 12.62
CA GLY A 771 -7.48 30.46 12.33
C GLY A 771 -7.66 30.26 10.83
N GLY A 772 -8.41 29.25 10.42
CA GLY A 772 -8.52 28.88 9.01
C GLY A 772 -9.84 28.25 8.64
N LEU A 773 -10.09 28.17 7.34
CA LEU A 773 -11.25 27.51 6.73
C LEU A 773 -10.77 26.52 5.66
N ARG A 774 -11.52 25.44 5.49
CA ARG A 774 -11.37 24.45 4.41
C ARG A 774 -12.74 24.27 3.75
N SER A 775 -12.79 24.37 2.43
CA SER A 775 -14.04 24.32 1.64
C SER A 775 -13.81 23.67 0.27
N GLY A 776 -14.89 23.27 -0.40
CA GLY A 776 -14.85 22.72 -1.76
C GLY A 776 -15.85 23.43 -2.67
N PHE A 777 -15.38 23.94 -3.82
CA PHE A 777 -16.23 24.62 -4.81
C PHE A 777 -15.85 24.22 -6.23
N ALA A 778 -16.83 23.85 -7.06
CA ALA A 778 -16.66 23.50 -8.49
C ALA A 778 -15.51 22.48 -8.79
N GLY A 779 -15.24 21.57 -7.84
CA GLY A 779 -14.15 20.59 -7.94
C GLY A 779 -12.76 21.10 -7.58
N PHE A 780 -12.63 22.35 -7.12
CA PHE A 780 -11.46 22.83 -6.36
C PHE A 780 -11.66 22.54 -4.87
N ALA A 781 -10.58 22.14 -4.20
CA ALA A 781 -10.40 22.37 -2.78
C ALA A 781 -9.90 23.81 -2.56
N VAL A 782 -10.32 24.43 -1.46
CA VAL A 782 -9.96 25.79 -1.07
C VAL A 782 -9.56 25.82 0.41
N LYS A 783 -8.42 26.45 0.70
CA LYS A 783 -7.86 26.67 2.04
C LYS A 783 -7.65 28.17 2.25
N LEU A 784 -8.12 28.68 3.38
CA LEU A 784 -7.80 30.01 3.90
C LEU A 784 -7.18 29.81 5.28
N ASP A 785 -6.11 30.52 5.57
CA ASP A 785 -5.50 30.57 6.89
C ASP A 785 -5.13 32.02 7.25
N LEU A 786 -5.28 32.37 8.51
CA LEU A 786 -4.89 33.63 9.12
C LEU A 786 -3.93 33.31 10.26
N GLY A 787 -2.91 34.13 10.45
CA GLY A 787 -1.95 34.01 11.54
C GLY A 787 -1.72 35.34 12.24
N LEU A 788 -1.54 35.29 13.55
CA LEU A 788 -1.12 36.40 14.42
C LEU A 788 0.02 35.91 15.32
N SER A 789 0.99 36.77 15.61
CA SER A 789 2.06 36.47 16.57
C SER A 789 2.52 37.73 17.32
N ASP A 790 3.43 37.55 18.28
CA ASP A 790 4.20 38.65 18.83
C ASP A 790 5.02 39.41 17.76
N GLY A 791 5.57 40.57 18.13
CA GLY A 791 6.29 41.45 17.20
C GLY A 791 5.39 42.06 16.11
N ALA A 792 4.10 42.24 16.41
CA ALA A 792 3.04 42.62 15.47
C ALA A 792 2.99 41.72 14.21
N GLY A 793 3.39 40.45 14.36
CA GLY A 793 3.40 39.48 13.27
C GLY A 793 1.98 39.16 12.82
N ARG A 794 1.78 39.16 11.50
CA ARG A 794 0.50 38.77 10.88
C ARG A 794 0.74 38.02 9.58
N ALA A 795 -0.14 37.08 9.25
CA ALA A 795 -0.05 36.28 8.04
C ALA A 795 -1.45 36.02 7.44
N LEU A 796 -1.51 35.96 6.11
CA LEU A 796 -2.67 35.55 5.33
C LEU A 796 -2.21 34.49 4.33
N GLY A 797 -2.74 33.27 4.46
CA GLY A 797 -2.48 32.13 3.60
C GLY A 797 -3.72 31.74 2.77
N LEU A 798 -3.50 31.42 1.50
CA LEU A 798 -4.50 30.92 0.56
C LEU A 798 -3.96 29.66 -0.14
N GLY A 799 -4.78 28.62 -0.21
CA GLY A 799 -4.50 27.38 -0.92
C GLY A 799 -5.63 27.04 -1.89
N LEU A 800 -5.27 26.63 -3.11
CA LEU A 800 -6.18 26.13 -4.14
C LEU A 800 -5.64 24.82 -4.70
N ALA A 801 -6.44 23.76 -4.74
CA ALA A 801 -6.02 22.47 -5.32
C ALA A 801 -7.11 21.86 -6.19
N ARG A 802 -6.74 21.33 -7.37
CA ARG A 802 -7.68 20.66 -8.28
C ARG A 802 -6.98 19.65 -9.19
N LYS A 803 -7.73 18.61 -9.60
CA LYS A 803 -7.32 17.71 -10.69
C LYS A 803 -7.74 18.28 -12.05
N LEU A 804 -6.77 18.66 -12.89
CA LEU A 804 -6.91 19.34 -14.17
C LEU A 804 -6.19 18.54 -15.26
N GLY A 805 -6.88 18.11 -16.32
CA GLY A 805 -6.26 17.45 -17.48
C GLY A 805 -5.46 16.17 -17.20
N GLY A 806 -5.67 15.52 -16.05
CA GLY A 806 -4.89 14.37 -15.58
C GLY A 806 -3.82 14.71 -14.53
N PHE A 807 -3.53 16.00 -14.30
CA PHE A 807 -2.62 16.48 -13.27
C PHE A 807 -3.36 16.87 -11.99
N SER A 808 -2.83 16.50 -10.81
CA SER A 808 -3.15 17.16 -9.55
C SER A 808 -2.29 18.43 -9.44
N VAL A 809 -2.93 19.59 -9.38
CA VAL A 809 -2.25 20.90 -9.24
C VAL A 809 -2.66 21.53 -7.92
N THR A 810 -1.69 21.96 -7.14
CA THR A 810 -1.86 22.64 -5.84
C THR A 810 -1.04 23.93 -5.85
N LEU A 811 -1.72 25.06 -5.63
CA LEU A 811 -1.13 26.38 -5.45
C LEU A 811 -1.35 26.81 -3.98
N ASN A 812 -0.26 27.13 -3.29
CA ASN A 812 -0.29 27.81 -2.00
C ASN A 812 0.36 29.20 -2.15
N HIS A 813 -0.19 30.20 -1.50
CA HIS A 813 0.38 31.54 -1.42
C HIS A 813 0.11 32.14 -0.04
N ALA A 814 1.11 32.78 0.55
CA ALA A 814 0.96 33.51 1.79
C ALA A 814 1.70 34.85 1.75
N GLU A 815 1.10 35.86 2.36
CA GLU A 815 1.67 37.21 2.57
C GLU A 815 1.81 37.47 4.07
N TYR A 816 2.90 38.13 4.46
CA TYR A 816 3.34 38.26 5.85
C TYR A 816 3.69 39.71 6.22
N GLY A 817 3.33 40.10 7.43
CA GLY A 817 3.63 41.40 8.04
C GLY A 817 4.21 41.28 9.45
N GLY A 818 4.76 42.39 9.96
CA GLY A 818 5.47 42.40 11.24
C GLY A 818 6.72 41.51 11.22
N ARG A 819 6.98 40.80 12.32
CA ARG A 819 8.09 39.83 12.47
C ARG A 819 7.64 38.36 12.38
N PHE A 820 6.56 38.06 11.65
CA PHE A 820 6.01 36.70 11.56
C PHE A 820 7.00 35.71 10.91
N VAL A 821 7.27 34.59 11.58
CA VAL A 821 8.15 33.51 11.11
C VAL A 821 7.35 32.24 10.87
N ASP A 822 7.58 31.59 9.73
CA ASP A 822 6.82 30.41 9.29
C ASP A 822 7.77 29.27 8.87
N GLU A 823 8.16 28.47 9.86
CA GLU A 823 9.03 27.30 9.72
C GLU A 823 8.45 26.24 8.75
N VAL A 824 7.12 26.23 8.57
CA VAL A 824 6.39 25.30 7.69
C VAL A 824 6.65 25.63 6.20
N ARG A 825 6.86 26.90 5.85
CA ARG A 825 7.19 27.32 4.47
C ARG A 825 8.69 27.40 4.23
N ALA A 826 9.43 27.90 5.20
CA ALA A 826 10.87 28.06 5.16
C ALA A 826 11.47 27.70 6.53
N PHE A 827 12.29 26.66 6.59
CA PHE A 827 12.95 26.21 7.83
C PHE A 827 14.09 27.18 8.22
N SER A 828 13.70 28.37 8.68
CA SER A 828 14.56 29.49 9.07
C SER A 828 13.86 30.29 10.16
N ASP A 829 14.67 30.89 11.02
CA ASP A 829 14.39 31.94 11.99
C ASP A 829 13.93 33.28 11.38
N GLN A 830 14.30 33.56 10.11
CA GLN A 830 14.08 34.85 9.48
C GLN A 830 12.60 35.09 9.11
N PRO A 831 12.00 36.23 9.52
CA PRO A 831 10.62 36.55 9.16
C PRO A 831 10.41 36.59 7.64
N LEU A 832 9.25 36.11 7.20
CA LEU A 832 8.87 36.16 5.79
C LEU A 832 8.16 37.47 5.45
N ARG A 833 8.09 37.76 4.16
CA ARG A 833 7.22 38.77 3.53
C ARG A 833 6.23 38.11 2.59
N ARG A 834 6.68 37.11 1.83
CA ARG A 834 5.88 36.34 0.88
C ARG A 834 6.37 34.91 0.78
N ALA A 835 5.44 33.97 0.66
CA ALA A 835 5.67 32.64 0.14
C ALA A 835 4.69 32.36 -1.01
N THR A 836 5.17 31.78 -2.11
CA THR A 836 4.33 31.24 -3.18
C THR A 836 4.88 29.88 -3.58
N GLU A 837 4.01 28.90 -3.73
CA GLU A 837 4.37 27.49 -3.93
C GLU A 837 3.38 26.84 -4.88
N LEU A 838 3.86 26.29 -5.98
CA LEU A 838 3.07 25.59 -7.00
C LEU A 838 3.62 24.17 -7.15
N ALA A 839 2.80 23.17 -6.83
CA ALA A 839 3.07 21.76 -7.06
C ALA A 839 2.16 21.23 -8.17
N PHE A 840 2.70 20.43 -9.09
CA PHE A 840 1.93 19.76 -10.15
C PHE A 840 2.42 18.33 -10.36
N ASN A 841 1.50 17.37 -10.41
CA ASN A 841 1.80 15.94 -10.45
C ASN A 841 0.85 15.25 -11.42
N GLY A 842 1.35 14.50 -12.40
CA GLY A 842 0.51 13.82 -13.39
C GLY A 842 1.34 13.11 -14.46
N ALA A 843 0.79 13.00 -15.67
CA ALA A 843 1.51 12.47 -16.82
C ALA A 843 1.23 13.28 -18.07
N LEU A 844 2.29 13.82 -18.69
CA LEU A 844 2.20 14.46 -20.01
C LEU A 844 1.91 13.38 -21.05
N ARG A 845 0.88 13.57 -21.87
CA ARG A 845 0.58 12.69 -23.01
C ARG A 845 1.09 13.35 -24.28
N LEU A 846 2.10 12.76 -24.90
CA LEU A 846 2.82 13.32 -26.03
C LEU A 846 2.56 12.51 -27.32
N GLY A 847 2.16 13.22 -28.38
CA GLY A 847 1.92 12.66 -29.72
C GLY A 847 0.69 11.77 -29.85
N ALA A 848 0.30 11.47 -31.10
CA ALA A 848 -0.86 10.63 -31.41
C ALA A 848 -0.75 9.19 -30.91
N ALA A 849 0.48 8.69 -30.68
CA ALA A 849 0.75 7.39 -30.07
C ALA A 849 0.51 7.35 -28.55
N GLY A 850 0.17 8.49 -27.92
CA GLY A 850 -0.23 8.55 -26.51
C GLY A 850 0.91 8.28 -25.52
N LEU A 851 2.15 8.68 -25.84
CA LEU A 851 3.31 8.47 -24.97
C LEU A 851 3.08 9.16 -23.63
N SER A 852 2.97 8.35 -22.56
CA SER A 852 2.71 8.82 -21.20
C SER A 852 4.03 9.05 -20.46
N LEU A 853 4.34 10.31 -20.18
CA LEU A 853 5.51 10.76 -19.42
C LEU A 853 5.06 11.26 -18.02
N PRO A 854 5.01 10.39 -16.99
CA PRO A 854 4.93 10.80 -15.59
C PRO A 854 5.83 11.99 -15.28
N THR A 855 5.23 13.03 -14.71
CA THR A 855 5.87 14.33 -14.45
C THR A 855 5.40 14.87 -13.10
N ASN A 856 6.35 15.17 -12.22
CA ASN A 856 6.17 15.84 -10.93
C ASN A 856 7.04 17.11 -10.95
N GLY A 857 6.49 18.26 -10.56
CA GLY A 857 7.27 19.47 -10.33
C GLY A 857 6.77 20.30 -9.15
N LEU A 858 7.71 20.98 -8.49
CA LEU A 858 7.47 21.88 -7.36
C LEU A 858 8.26 23.17 -7.58
N VAL A 859 7.57 24.31 -7.63
CA VAL A 859 8.19 25.64 -7.72
C VAL A 859 7.82 26.43 -6.47
N ARG A 860 8.81 26.97 -5.76
CA ARG A 860 8.64 27.75 -4.54
C ARG A 860 9.45 29.04 -4.61
N ASN A 861 8.77 30.17 -4.40
CA ASN A 861 9.32 31.52 -4.33
C ASN A 861 9.12 32.07 -2.93
N LEU A 862 10.20 32.39 -2.22
CA LEU A 862 10.21 32.96 -0.88
C LEU A 862 10.82 34.37 -0.93
N ALA A 863 10.20 35.33 -0.26
CA ALA A 863 10.78 36.62 0.05
C ALA A 863 10.78 36.82 1.57
N PHE A 864 11.95 37.17 2.11
CA PHE A 864 12.19 37.37 3.54
C PHE A 864 12.19 38.87 3.90
N ALA A 865 12.09 39.18 5.19
CA ALA A 865 12.01 40.56 5.69
C ALA A 865 13.34 41.33 5.66
N ASP A 866 14.46 40.61 5.59
CA ASP A 866 15.82 41.10 5.32
C ASP A 866 16.06 41.50 3.84
N GLY A 867 15.08 41.28 2.96
CA GLY A 867 15.17 41.51 1.51
C GLY A 867 15.70 40.33 0.70
N ARG A 868 16.12 39.22 1.34
CA ARG A 868 16.54 37.98 0.68
C ARG A 868 15.37 37.37 -0.10
N ARG A 869 15.65 36.85 -1.29
CA ARG A 869 14.68 36.11 -2.13
C ARG A 869 15.26 34.77 -2.56
N VAL A 870 14.47 33.72 -2.46
CA VAL A 870 14.87 32.34 -2.80
C VAL A 870 13.80 31.72 -3.70
N LEU A 871 14.17 31.46 -4.95
CA LEU A 871 13.35 30.77 -5.93
C LEU A 871 13.95 29.38 -6.20
N THR A 872 13.31 28.34 -5.68
CA THR A 872 13.66 26.94 -5.91
C THR A 872 12.63 26.28 -6.83
N GLY A 873 13.08 25.51 -7.81
CA GLY A 873 12.22 24.69 -8.66
C GLY A 873 12.79 23.29 -8.84
N SER A 874 11.97 22.25 -8.73
CA SER A 874 12.31 20.88 -9.11
C SER A 874 11.34 20.32 -10.13
N LEU A 875 11.82 19.44 -10.99
CA LEU A 875 11.06 18.77 -12.04
C LEU A 875 11.63 17.36 -12.25
N ASN A 876 10.84 16.32 -11.96
CA ASN A 876 11.17 14.92 -12.23
C ASN A 876 10.27 14.39 -13.36
N GLN A 877 10.88 13.78 -14.37
CA GLN A 877 10.23 13.21 -15.55
C GLN A 877 10.68 11.76 -15.74
N THR A 878 9.76 10.82 -15.93
CA THR A 878 10.08 9.39 -16.13
C THR A 878 9.52 8.83 -17.42
N LEU A 879 10.40 8.37 -18.31
CA LEU A 879 10.10 7.79 -19.61
C LEU A 879 10.30 6.26 -19.60
N PRO A 880 9.24 5.44 -19.69
CA PRO A 880 9.36 3.99 -19.81
C PRO A 880 9.78 3.60 -21.24
N LEU A 881 11.09 3.45 -21.47
CA LEU A 881 11.66 3.11 -22.77
C LEU A 881 11.27 1.71 -23.28
N SER A 882 11.06 0.75 -22.37
CA SER A 882 10.62 -0.59 -22.74
C SER A 882 10.01 -1.35 -21.56
N ARG A 883 9.52 -2.58 -21.82
CA ARG A 883 9.05 -3.56 -20.82
C ARG A 883 10.12 -4.04 -19.81
N GLY A 884 11.30 -3.40 -19.77
CA GLY A 884 12.42 -3.72 -18.90
C GLY A 884 13.39 -2.56 -18.60
N LEU A 885 13.15 -1.35 -19.12
CA LEU A 885 14.03 -0.18 -18.99
C LEU A 885 13.22 1.10 -18.80
N GLN A 886 13.70 1.98 -17.92
CA GLN A 886 13.17 3.31 -17.66
C GLN A 886 14.31 4.33 -17.70
N LEU A 887 14.04 5.50 -18.27
CA LEU A 887 14.92 6.68 -18.23
C LEU A 887 14.20 7.76 -17.43
N SER A 888 14.80 8.26 -16.36
CA SER A 888 14.30 9.44 -15.66
C SER A 888 15.26 10.61 -15.78
N ASN A 889 14.73 11.83 -15.67
CA ASN A 889 15.49 13.06 -15.55
C ASN A 889 14.97 13.88 -14.37
N LEU A 890 15.85 14.15 -13.41
CA LEU A 890 15.61 15.12 -12.34
C LEU A 890 16.31 16.42 -12.71
N LEU A 891 15.58 17.54 -12.70
CA LEU A 891 16.10 18.89 -12.92
C LEU A 891 15.83 19.75 -11.68
N GLU A 892 16.85 20.46 -11.21
CA GLU A 892 16.81 21.34 -10.04
C GLU A 892 17.32 22.74 -10.38
N PHE A 893 16.51 23.75 -10.06
CA PHE A 893 16.83 25.16 -10.17
C PHE A 893 16.85 25.78 -8.77
N ASN A 894 17.90 26.55 -8.46
CA ASN A 894 17.99 27.37 -7.25
C ASN A 894 18.52 28.76 -7.61
N ARG A 895 17.73 29.79 -7.36
CA ARG A 895 18.16 31.19 -7.46
C ARG A 895 17.96 31.88 -6.12
N THR A 896 19.07 32.22 -5.48
CA THR A 896 19.12 32.96 -4.22
C THR A 896 19.67 34.35 -4.47
N SER A 897 18.92 35.37 -4.07
CA SER A 897 19.24 36.79 -4.21
C SER A 897 19.29 37.41 -2.82
N GLN A 898 20.36 38.14 -2.50
CA GLN A 898 20.63 38.70 -1.18
C GLN A 898 21.14 40.14 -1.35
N PRO A 899 20.65 41.13 -0.59
CA PRO A 899 20.98 42.54 -0.84
C PRO A 899 22.48 42.87 -0.82
N LEU A 900 23.27 42.18 0.01
CA LEU A 900 24.72 42.42 0.16
C LEU A 900 25.59 41.43 -0.64
N PHE A 901 25.08 40.25 -0.98
CA PHE A 901 25.85 39.15 -1.59
C PHE A 901 25.45 38.85 -3.05
N GLY A 902 24.64 39.72 -3.66
CA GLY A 902 24.30 39.64 -5.08
C GLY A 902 23.24 38.58 -5.38
N THR A 903 23.44 37.77 -6.43
CA THR A 903 22.48 36.72 -6.83
C THR A 903 23.19 35.49 -7.40
N THR A 904 23.17 34.42 -6.61
CA THR A 904 23.59 33.08 -7.04
C THR A 904 22.45 32.42 -7.82
N THR A 905 22.76 31.84 -8.98
CA THR A 905 21.80 31.01 -9.74
C THR A 905 22.49 29.70 -10.12
N GLN A 906 21.84 28.59 -9.81
CA GLN A 906 22.25 27.24 -10.14
C GLN A 906 21.13 26.53 -10.89
N LEU A 907 21.49 25.78 -11.93
CA LEU A 907 20.61 24.87 -12.64
C LEU A 907 21.39 23.57 -12.88
N ARG A 908 20.93 22.48 -12.29
CA ARG A 908 21.57 21.16 -12.36
C ARG A 908 20.54 20.06 -12.59
N GLY A 909 21.00 18.85 -12.91
CA GLY A 909 20.12 17.70 -13.03
C GLY A 909 20.88 16.38 -13.13
N ALA A 910 20.12 15.29 -13.24
CA ALA A 910 20.66 13.96 -13.42
C ALA A 910 19.76 13.13 -14.33
N PHE A 911 20.35 12.53 -15.37
CA PHE A 911 19.72 11.45 -16.13
C PHE A 911 20.01 10.12 -15.45
N ASP A 912 18.98 9.31 -15.23
CA ASP A 912 19.03 7.99 -14.60
C ASP A 912 18.46 6.95 -15.58
N LEU A 913 19.29 6.02 -16.07
CA LEU A 913 18.87 4.87 -16.87
C LEU A 913 18.85 3.61 -15.98
N ALA A 914 17.66 3.09 -15.68
CA ALA A 914 17.47 1.95 -14.79
C ALA A 914 16.73 0.78 -15.48
N SER A 915 17.10 -0.45 -15.12
CA SER A 915 16.42 -1.67 -15.57
C SER A 915 15.48 -2.27 -14.50
N LEU A 916 14.43 -2.96 -14.93
CA LEU A 916 13.37 -3.43 -14.01
C LEU A 916 13.86 -4.52 -13.03
N ALA A 917 13.47 -4.34 -11.76
CA ALA A 917 13.83 -5.19 -10.62
C ALA A 917 13.35 -6.66 -10.65
N ARG A 918 12.68 -7.10 -11.73
CA ARG A 918 12.30 -8.52 -11.94
C ARG A 918 13.40 -9.38 -12.56
N ARG A 919 14.57 -8.82 -12.88
CA ARG A 919 15.74 -9.57 -13.38
C ARG A 919 16.72 -9.87 -12.24
N SER A 920 17.45 -10.99 -12.34
CA SER A 920 18.52 -11.36 -11.41
C SER A 920 19.78 -10.49 -11.53
N THR A 921 19.91 -9.73 -12.62
CA THR A 921 20.81 -8.56 -12.68
C THR A 921 19.96 -7.32 -12.90
N GLN A 922 20.19 -6.30 -12.08
CA GLN A 922 19.75 -4.93 -12.30
C GLN A 922 20.98 -4.08 -12.63
N LEU A 923 20.74 -3.04 -13.43
CA LEU A 923 21.71 -2.06 -13.89
C LEU A 923 21.06 -0.69 -13.74
N ARG A 924 21.74 0.23 -13.05
CA ARG A 924 21.47 1.67 -12.99
C ARG A 924 22.71 2.39 -13.52
N ALA A 925 22.53 3.35 -14.41
CA ALA A 925 23.59 4.24 -14.86
C ALA A 925 23.08 5.68 -14.77
N SER A 926 23.86 6.57 -14.14
CA SER A 926 23.47 7.96 -13.92
C SER A 926 24.52 8.95 -14.44
N LEU A 927 24.03 10.09 -14.92
CA LEU A 927 24.85 11.18 -15.47
C LEU A 927 24.36 12.51 -14.88
N GLY A 928 25.10 13.01 -13.89
CA GLY A 928 24.85 14.29 -13.25
C GLY A 928 25.44 15.44 -14.07
N TYR A 929 24.67 16.51 -14.29
CA TYR A 929 25.04 17.65 -15.11
C TYR A 929 24.67 18.99 -14.44
N GLU A 930 25.37 20.04 -14.82
CA GLU A 930 25.12 21.43 -14.43
C GLU A 930 25.03 22.28 -15.71
N LEU A 931 24.13 23.26 -15.72
CA LEU A 931 23.83 24.15 -16.86
C LEU A 931 24.05 25.63 -16.53
N THR A 932 24.13 25.98 -15.24
CA THR A 932 24.30 27.35 -14.75
C THR A 932 24.91 27.27 -13.36
N PRO A 933 25.97 28.04 -13.03
CA PRO A 933 26.56 29.13 -13.83
C PRO A 933 27.45 28.70 -15.00
N ARG A 934 27.81 27.41 -15.13
CA ARG A 934 28.55 26.87 -16.28
C ARG A 934 27.99 25.52 -16.72
N SER A 935 27.92 25.28 -18.03
CA SER A 935 27.51 23.99 -18.59
C SER A 935 28.64 22.96 -18.47
N ARG A 936 28.40 21.87 -17.73
CA ARG A 936 29.37 20.79 -17.50
C ARG A 936 28.69 19.48 -17.07
N ILE A 937 29.40 18.37 -17.23
CA ILE A 937 29.06 17.11 -16.56
C ILE A 937 29.71 17.15 -15.17
N ALA A 938 28.92 16.92 -14.11
CA ALA A 938 29.37 16.91 -12.74
C ALA A 938 29.84 15.51 -12.30
N SER A 939 29.08 14.47 -12.68
CA SER A 939 29.38 13.08 -12.34
C SER A 939 28.85 12.09 -13.37
N ALA A 940 29.46 10.92 -13.43
CA ALA A 940 28.94 9.74 -14.12
C ALA A 940 29.10 8.51 -13.22
N ALA A 941 28.08 7.66 -13.12
CA ALA A 941 28.12 6.47 -12.29
C ALA A 941 27.40 5.27 -12.93
N VAL A 942 27.85 4.07 -12.57
CA VAL A 942 27.24 2.79 -12.93
C VAL A 942 27.15 1.91 -11.69
N GLN A 943 25.98 1.33 -11.46
CA GLN A 943 25.70 0.35 -10.43
C GLN A 943 25.15 -0.94 -11.06
N VAL A 944 25.68 -2.08 -10.63
CA VAL A 944 25.23 -3.42 -11.01
C VAL A 944 24.84 -4.19 -9.76
N ASP A 945 23.55 -4.52 -9.64
CA ASP A 945 23.06 -5.39 -8.57
C ASP A 945 22.81 -6.80 -9.13
N ARG A 946 23.44 -7.81 -8.52
CA ARG A 946 23.37 -9.21 -8.94
C ARG A 946 22.81 -10.06 -7.80
N ARG A 947 21.57 -10.53 -7.94
CA ARG A 947 20.93 -11.47 -7.02
C ARG A 947 21.38 -12.90 -7.36
N ILE A 948 21.98 -13.59 -6.39
CA ILE A 948 22.51 -14.97 -6.50
C ILE A 948 21.69 -15.87 -5.58
N GLY A 949 20.83 -16.70 -6.18
CA GLY A 949 19.76 -17.39 -5.45
C GLY A 949 18.71 -16.40 -4.91
N PRO A 950 17.79 -16.84 -4.03
CA PRO A 950 16.88 -15.92 -3.38
C PRO A 950 17.59 -15.01 -2.35
N ASP A 951 18.60 -15.51 -1.64
CA ASP A 951 19.03 -14.90 -0.37
C ASP A 951 20.31 -14.06 -0.44
N THR A 952 21.06 -14.14 -1.53
CA THR A 952 22.29 -13.35 -1.71
C THR A 952 22.08 -12.22 -2.73
N THR A 953 22.52 -11.01 -2.38
CA THR A 953 22.64 -9.90 -3.32
C THR A 953 24.08 -9.39 -3.28
N LEU A 954 24.71 -9.29 -4.45
CA LEU A 954 25.93 -8.54 -4.64
C LEU A 954 25.58 -7.18 -5.27
N THR A 955 26.24 -6.11 -4.84
CA THR A 955 26.16 -4.78 -5.48
C THR A 955 27.57 -4.32 -5.79
N ALA A 956 27.80 -3.85 -7.01
CA ALA A 956 29.05 -3.21 -7.42
C ALA A 956 28.76 -1.82 -7.99
N THR A 957 29.50 -0.81 -7.53
CA THR A 957 29.37 0.59 -7.97
C THR A 957 30.71 1.12 -8.47
N ALA A 958 30.66 1.91 -9.53
CA ALA A 958 31.79 2.69 -10.03
C ALA A 958 31.28 4.08 -10.43
N ALA A 959 31.89 5.14 -9.92
CA ALA A 959 31.52 6.52 -10.18
C ALA A 959 32.75 7.41 -10.38
N HIS A 960 32.61 8.44 -11.20
CA HIS A 960 33.62 9.47 -11.41
C HIS A 960 32.97 10.85 -11.21
N MET A 961 33.61 11.72 -10.42
CA MET A 961 33.23 13.11 -10.25
C MET A 961 34.25 14.02 -10.91
N PHE A 962 33.84 14.66 -12.01
CA PHE A 962 34.72 15.37 -12.93
C PHE A 962 35.37 16.62 -12.30
N GLU A 963 34.68 17.29 -11.37
CA GLU A 963 35.20 18.47 -10.65
C GLU A 963 36.28 18.10 -9.62
N ALA A 964 36.03 17.09 -8.80
CA ALA A 964 36.98 16.62 -7.79
C ALA A 964 38.12 15.78 -8.38
N GLY A 965 37.98 15.35 -9.64
CA GLY A 965 38.82 14.31 -10.24
C GLY A 965 38.82 13.01 -9.41
N GLN A 966 37.74 12.74 -8.67
CA GLN A 966 37.64 11.63 -7.73
C GLN A 966 36.86 10.48 -8.35
N ASP A 967 37.51 9.33 -8.44
CA ASP A 967 36.87 8.05 -8.73
C ASP A 967 36.41 7.43 -7.41
N ARG A 968 35.25 6.77 -7.42
CA ARG A 968 34.72 5.96 -6.33
C ARG A 968 34.38 4.57 -6.82
N PHE A 969 34.79 3.56 -6.05
CA PHE A 969 34.47 2.16 -6.28
C PHE A 969 33.83 1.59 -5.03
N GLY A 970 32.80 0.77 -5.19
CA GLY A 970 32.11 0.11 -4.08
C GLY A 970 31.73 -1.33 -4.41
N LEU A 971 31.77 -2.17 -3.40
CA LEU A 971 31.38 -3.58 -3.45
C LEU A 971 30.63 -3.94 -2.17
N SER A 972 29.54 -4.68 -2.29
CA SER A 972 28.89 -5.35 -1.17
C SER A 972 28.46 -6.76 -1.54
N ALA A 973 28.50 -7.64 -0.54
CA ALA A 973 27.85 -8.94 -0.54
C ALA A 973 26.95 -9.05 0.70
N ILE A 974 25.63 -9.20 0.48
CA ILE A 974 24.65 -9.42 1.55
C ILE A 974 24.09 -10.83 1.39
N HIS A 975 24.11 -11.62 2.47
CA HIS A 975 23.50 -12.94 2.53
C HIS A 975 22.48 -13.02 3.67
N ARG A 976 21.26 -13.45 3.35
CA ARG A 976 20.11 -13.49 4.27
C ARG A 976 19.82 -14.92 4.72
N PHE A 977 20.45 -15.36 5.79
CA PHE A 977 20.07 -16.62 6.43
C PHE A 977 18.63 -16.53 7.00
N PRO A 978 17.94 -17.65 7.26
CA PRO A 978 16.57 -17.62 7.80
C PRO A 978 16.45 -16.89 9.14
N ARG A 979 17.51 -16.93 9.97
CA ARG A 979 17.52 -16.37 11.33
C ARG A 979 18.28 -15.05 11.48
N PHE A 980 19.09 -14.64 10.51
CA PHE A 980 19.92 -13.42 10.58
C PHE A 980 20.43 -13.04 9.18
N ALA A 981 20.84 -11.80 8.99
CA ALA A 981 21.51 -11.36 7.76
C ALA A 981 22.95 -10.92 8.07
N VAL A 982 23.87 -11.28 7.17
CA VAL A 982 25.26 -10.80 7.18
C VAL A 982 25.47 -9.94 5.94
N ALA A 983 26.21 -8.85 6.08
CA ALA A 983 26.76 -8.12 4.95
C ALA A 983 28.26 -7.90 5.12
N LEU A 984 29.01 -8.04 4.03
CA LEU A 984 30.41 -7.68 3.92
C LEU A 984 30.55 -6.63 2.82
N ASP A 985 31.23 -5.54 3.16
CA ASP A 985 31.08 -4.27 2.48
C ASP A 985 32.43 -3.56 2.34
N GLY A 986 32.65 -2.89 1.19
CA GLY A 986 33.87 -2.14 0.94
C GLY A 986 33.67 -0.99 -0.05
N ALA A 987 34.25 0.17 0.24
CA ALA A 987 34.28 1.34 -0.62
C ALA A 987 35.68 1.97 -0.66
N TYR A 988 36.05 2.53 -1.80
CA TYR A 988 37.33 3.21 -2.02
C TYR A 988 37.16 4.45 -2.91
N SER A 989 37.78 5.57 -2.53
CA SER A 989 37.85 6.82 -3.28
C SER A 989 39.29 7.19 -3.60
N THR A 990 39.58 7.72 -4.80
CA THR A 990 40.97 7.92 -5.26
C THR A 990 41.64 9.23 -4.84
N ARG A 991 40.88 10.31 -4.60
CA ARG A 991 41.42 11.67 -4.31
C ARG A 991 40.54 12.44 -3.31
N PRO A 992 40.95 12.63 -2.04
CA PRO A 992 42.05 11.92 -1.36
C PRO A 992 41.80 10.40 -1.33
N ALA A 993 42.86 9.62 -1.14
CA ALA A 993 42.75 8.17 -0.98
C ALA A 993 42.01 7.85 0.33
N GLN A 994 40.77 7.38 0.22
CA GLN A 994 39.90 7.05 1.35
C GLN A 994 39.31 5.66 1.17
N TYR A 995 39.26 4.86 2.24
CA TYR A 995 38.59 3.56 2.24
C TYR A 995 37.56 3.48 3.35
N THR A 996 36.60 2.58 3.17
CA THR A 996 35.68 2.10 4.20
C THR A 996 35.50 0.60 3.99
N ALA A 997 35.66 -0.19 5.04
CA ALA A 997 35.42 -1.62 5.05
C ALA A 997 34.52 -1.94 6.25
N MET A 998 33.51 -2.78 6.04
CA MET A 998 32.51 -3.05 7.06
C MET A 998 32.01 -4.50 7.02
N LEU A 999 31.83 -5.08 8.20
CA LEU A 999 31.11 -6.34 8.42
C LEU A 999 29.87 -6.04 9.27
N ARG A 1000 28.69 -6.44 8.81
CA ARG A 1000 27.40 -6.26 9.49
C ARG A 1000 26.79 -7.60 9.85
N VAL A 1001 26.23 -7.72 11.05
CA VAL A 1001 25.37 -8.83 11.46
C VAL A 1001 24.07 -8.26 12.02
N SER A 1002 22.92 -8.69 11.51
CA SER A 1002 21.62 -8.20 11.94
C SER A 1002 20.58 -9.30 12.12
N PHE A 1003 19.82 -9.23 13.23
CA PHE A 1003 18.80 -10.20 13.60
C PHE A 1003 17.73 -9.56 14.49
N SER A 1004 16.54 -10.17 14.55
CA SER A 1004 15.58 -9.95 15.63
C SER A 1004 15.62 -11.11 16.62
N LEU A 1005 15.39 -10.83 17.90
CA LEU A 1005 15.04 -11.81 18.92
C LEU A 1005 13.62 -11.55 19.42
N GLY A 1006 12.92 -12.63 19.77
CA GLY A 1006 11.60 -12.58 20.38
C GLY A 1006 11.25 -13.88 21.08
N ARG A 1007 10.10 -13.89 21.76
CA ARG A 1007 9.49 -15.11 22.31
C ARG A 1007 8.22 -15.43 21.51
N ASN A 1008 8.11 -16.63 20.97
CA ASN A 1008 6.91 -17.08 20.30
C ASN A 1008 5.83 -17.32 21.36
N PRO A 1009 4.65 -16.67 21.28
CA PRO A 1009 3.60 -16.83 22.28
C PRO A 1009 2.83 -18.16 22.17
N LEU A 1010 2.98 -18.92 21.07
CA LEU A 1010 2.31 -20.21 20.87
C LEU A 1010 3.01 -21.36 21.62
N ASP A 1011 4.33 -21.48 21.48
CA ASP A 1011 5.13 -22.56 22.13
C ASP A 1011 5.98 -22.06 23.32
N GLY A 1012 5.95 -20.76 23.59
CA GLY A 1012 6.70 -20.12 24.66
C GLY A 1012 8.22 -20.09 24.45
N ARG A 1013 8.75 -20.46 23.28
CA ARG A 1013 10.20 -20.53 23.02
C ARG A 1013 10.79 -19.21 22.55
N LEU A 1014 12.08 -19.02 22.79
CA LEU A 1014 12.84 -17.92 22.16
C LEU A 1014 13.13 -18.27 20.70
N PHE A 1015 12.95 -17.30 19.80
CA PHE A 1015 13.27 -17.42 18.38
C PHE A 1015 14.18 -16.29 17.92
N MET A 1016 14.87 -16.52 16.79
CA MET A 1016 15.71 -15.53 16.13
C MET A 1016 15.33 -15.47 14.63
N SER A 1017 15.12 -14.27 14.11
CA SER A 1017 14.66 -14.03 12.73
C SER A 1017 15.42 -12.88 12.06
N GLN A 1018 15.17 -12.63 10.78
CA GLN A 1018 15.64 -11.38 10.13
C GLN A 1018 14.99 -10.14 10.76
N THR A 1019 15.69 -9.00 10.71
CA THR A 1019 15.30 -7.74 11.34
C THR A 1019 13.96 -7.15 10.86
N GLY A 1020 13.36 -6.31 11.72
CA GLY A 1020 12.20 -5.47 11.45
C GLY A 1020 10.98 -5.78 12.33
N LEU A 1021 11.08 -6.74 13.27
CA LEU A 1021 9.96 -7.15 14.12
C LEU A 1021 9.70 -6.17 15.27
N ALA A 1022 10.73 -5.54 15.85
CA ALA A 1022 10.50 -4.50 16.86
C ALA A 1022 9.86 -3.23 16.26
N SER A 1023 10.05 -2.99 14.96
CA SER A 1023 9.55 -1.79 14.27
C SER A 1023 8.07 -1.83 13.85
N GLY A 1024 7.31 -2.87 14.20
CA GLY A 1024 5.88 -2.98 13.91
C GLY A 1024 5.22 -4.13 14.67
N GLY A 1025 3.94 -4.37 14.40
CA GLY A 1025 3.24 -5.55 14.94
C GLY A 1025 3.51 -6.83 14.15
N ALA A 1026 3.21 -7.94 14.82
CA ALA A 1026 3.21 -9.28 14.25
C ALA A 1026 1.96 -10.05 14.73
N ILE A 1027 1.65 -11.15 14.06
CA ILE A 1027 0.62 -12.09 14.49
C ILE A 1027 1.15 -13.52 14.38
N ALA A 1028 0.98 -14.28 15.45
CA ALA A 1028 1.15 -15.72 15.47
C ALA A 1028 -0.24 -16.35 15.29
N LEU A 1029 -0.36 -17.24 14.30
CA LEU A 1029 -1.60 -17.90 13.93
C LEU A 1029 -1.49 -19.40 14.20
N HIS A 1030 -2.60 -20.00 14.64
CA HIS A 1030 -2.73 -21.46 14.74
C HIS A 1030 -3.93 -21.93 13.89
N ALA A 1031 -3.67 -22.68 12.81
CA ALA A 1031 -4.71 -23.31 12.00
C ALA A 1031 -4.91 -24.77 12.44
N PHE A 1032 -6.18 -25.15 12.66
CA PHE A 1032 -6.55 -26.47 13.18
C PHE A 1032 -7.91 -26.90 12.62
N ARG A 1033 -8.19 -28.21 12.64
CA ARG A 1033 -9.50 -28.74 12.26
C ARG A 1033 -10.44 -28.68 13.45
N ASP A 1034 -11.43 -27.80 13.33
CA ASP A 1034 -12.55 -27.59 14.25
C ASP A 1034 -13.53 -28.77 14.17
N LEU A 1035 -13.45 -29.69 15.14
CA LEU A 1035 -14.21 -30.93 15.23
C LEU A 1035 -15.41 -30.81 16.17
N ASP A 1036 -15.30 -30.02 17.25
CA ASP A 1036 -16.39 -29.81 18.21
C ASP A 1036 -17.28 -28.58 17.89
N GLY A 1037 -16.87 -27.76 16.92
CA GLY A 1037 -17.65 -26.65 16.40
C GLY A 1037 -17.58 -25.36 17.23
N ASP A 1038 -16.88 -25.33 18.37
CA ASP A 1038 -16.79 -24.17 19.28
C ASP A 1038 -15.85 -23.07 18.76
N GLY A 1039 -14.96 -23.40 17.81
CA GLY A 1039 -14.04 -22.47 17.15
C GLY A 1039 -12.75 -22.16 17.92
N ARG A 1040 -12.46 -22.90 18.99
CA ARG A 1040 -11.21 -22.86 19.76
C ARG A 1040 -10.47 -24.17 19.61
N PHE A 1041 -9.16 -24.15 19.82
CA PHE A 1041 -8.34 -25.36 19.72
C PHE A 1041 -8.50 -26.23 20.97
N SER A 1042 -9.12 -27.40 20.81
CA SER A 1042 -9.38 -28.39 21.85
C SER A 1042 -8.37 -29.56 21.81
N PRO A 1043 -7.96 -30.14 22.97
CA PRO A 1043 -7.07 -31.30 22.98
C PRO A 1043 -7.67 -32.52 22.25
N GLY A 1044 -7.04 -32.93 21.16
CA GLY A 1044 -7.50 -34.02 20.28
C GLY A 1044 -7.83 -33.56 18.86
N GLU A 1045 -7.96 -32.24 18.64
CA GLU A 1045 -8.10 -31.68 17.29
C GLU A 1045 -6.76 -31.68 16.54
N PRO A 1046 -6.73 -32.03 15.24
CA PRO A 1046 -5.49 -32.04 14.48
C PRO A 1046 -5.13 -30.63 13.97
N PRO A 1047 -3.87 -30.19 14.12
CA PRO A 1047 -3.38 -28.97 13.50
C PRO A 1047 -3.29 -29.12 11.97
N LEU A 1048 -3.34 -28.00 11.24
CA LEU A 1048 -3.33 -27.97 9.77
C LEU A 1048 -2.06 -27.28 9.26
N GLY A 1049 -1.08 -28.08 8.81
CA GLY A 1049 0.15 -27.62 8.17
C GLY A 1049 0.00 -27.28 6.69
N ASP A 1050 1.00 -26.57 6.14
CA ASP A 1050 1.06 -26.03 4.77
C ASP A 1050 -0.08 -25.05 4.37
N VAL A 1051 -0.97 -24.70 5.32
CA VAL A 1051 -2.06 -23.74 5.14
C VAL A 1051 -1.51 -22.32 5.09
N ARG A 1052 -1.83 -21.60 4.01
CA ARG A 1052 -1.27 -20.29 3.69
C ARG A 1052 -2.12 -19.14 4.23
N PHE A 1053 -1.44 -18.14 4.76
CA PHE A 1053 -2.03 -16.89 5.25
C PHE A 1053 -1.37 -15.67 4.61
N PHE A 1054 -2.18 -14.65 4.34
CA PHE A 1054 -1.76 -13.34 3.85
C PHE A 1054 -2.01 -12.27 4.90
N ALA A 1055 -1.04 -11.38 5.14
CA ALA A 1055 -1.20 -10.22 6.01
C ALA A 1055 -0.39 -9.03 5.48
N GLY A 1056 -1.06 -7.99 4.99
CA GLY A 1056 -0.40 -6.86 4.33
C GLY A 1056 0.43 -7.31 3.11
N SER A 1057 1.75 -7.29 3.23
CA SER A 1057 2.70 -7.81 2.23
C SER A 1057 3.29 -9.19 2.55
N GLU A 1058 3.05 -9.72 3.75
CA GLU A 1058 3.53 -11.05 4.16
C GLU A 1058 2.61 -12.15 3.61
N ASN A 1059 3.23 -13.28 3.26
CA ASN A 1059 2.58 -14.47 2.74
C ASN A 1059 3.42 -15.68 3.15
N GLN A 1060 2.93 -16.48 4.10
CA GLN A 1060 3.63 -17.66 4.64
C GLN A 1060 2.63 -18.78 4.92
N ALA A 1061 3.13 -20.02 5.02
CA ALA A 1061 2.33 -21.20 5.33
C ALA A 1061 2.60 -21.71 6.75
N THR A 1062 1.66 -22.47 7.31
CA THR A 1062 1.79 -23.11 8.63
C THR A 1062 2.78 -24.26 8.62
N ASP A 1063 3.47 -24.44 9.75
CA ASP A 1063 4.31 -25.61 9.99
C ASP A 1063 3.46 -26.86 10.30
N ALA A 1064 4.12 -28.00 10.52
CA ALA A 1064 3.45 -29.27 10.84
C ALA A 1064 2.70 -29.27 12.20
N ALA A 1065 2.84 -28.23 13.02
CA ALA A 1065 2.05 -28.00 14.22
C ALA A 1065 0.95 -26.94 14.00
N GLY A 1066 0.67 -26.56 12.75
CA GLY A 1066 -0.38 -25.61 12.41
C GLY A 1066 -0.02 -24.15 12.66
N HIS A 1067 1.24 -23.84 12.97
CA HIS A 1067 1.66 -22.51 13.41
C HIS A 1067 2.32 -21.68 12.29
N VAL A 1068 2.02 -20.38 12.23
CA VAL A 1068 2.75 -19.41 11.38
C VAL A 1068 2.90 -18.05 12.08
N LEU A 1069 4.03 -17.36 11.86
CA LEU A 1069 4.32 -16.04 12.41
C LEU A 1069 4.48 -14.99 11.30
N LEU A 1070 3.47 -14.16 11.09
CA LEU A 1070 3.49 -13.06 10.12
C LEU A 1070 3.92 -11.76 10.82
N GLY A 1071 5.09 -11.24 10.47
CA GLY A 1071 5.65 -10.02 11.06
C GLY A 1071 5.36 -8.75 10.27
N LYS A 1072 5.96 -7.62 10.71
CA LYS A 1072 6.10 -6.39 9.90
C LYS A 1072 4.78 -5.76 9.43
N LEU A 1073 3.71 -5.96 10.20
CA LEU A 1073 2.34 -5.54 9.85
C LEU A 1073 2.08 -4.02 9.98
N GLY A 1074 3.11 -3.21 10.26
CA GLY A 1074 2.98 -1.78 10.51
C GLY A 1074 2.68 -1.43 11.98
N ASP A 1075 2.19 -0.21 12.20
CA ASP A 1075 2.01 0.42 13.51
C ASP A 1075 0.73 1.28 13.47
N GLY A 1076 -0.29 0.86 14.22
CA GLY A 1076 -1.56 1.58 14.40
C GLY A 1076 -2.54 1.55 13.21
N ALA A 1077 -2.05 1.43 11.97
CA ALA A 1077 -2.87 1.23 10.77
C ALA A 1077 -3.51 -0.16 10.77
N ARG A 1078 -4.83 -0.25 10.55
CA ARG A 1078 -5.54 -1.54 10.58
C ARG A 1078 -5.05 -2.47 9.46
N THR A 1079 -4.77 -3.72 9.80
CA THR A 1079 -4.32 -4.75 8.87
C THR A 1079 -5.30 -5.92 8.86
N SER A 1080 -5.68 -6.35 7.66
CA SER A 1080 -6.41 -7.59 7.45
C SER A 1080 -5.47 -8.78 7.34
N VAL A 1081 -5.89 -9.90 7.93
CA VAL A 1081 -5.22 -11.20 7.83
C VAL A 1081 -6.21 -12.19 7.24
N ARG A 1082 -5.84 -12.89 6.17
CA ARG A 1082 -6.74 -13.73 5.36
C ARG A 1082 -6.13 -15.11 5.13
N ILE A 1083 -6.93 -16.16 5.28
CA ILE A 1083 -6.54 -17.55 4.94
C ILE A 1083 -6.72 -17.81 3.44
N ASP A 1084 -5.88 -18.69 2.89
CA ASP A 1084 -5.97 -19.16 1.51
C ASP A 1084 -6.74 -20.49 1.47
N ALA A 1085 -8.04 -20.45 1.14
CA ALA A 1085 -8.86 -21.67 1.11
C ALA A 1085 -8.31 -22.73 0.14
N ASP A 1086 -7.72 -22.29 -0.98
CA ASP A 1086 -7.06 -23.14 -1.99
C ASP A 1086 -5.75 -23.81 -1.48
N SER A 1087 -5.34 -23.56 -0.23
CA SER A 1087 -4.21 -24.20 0.45
C SER A 1087 -4.60 -25.23 1.52
N LEU A 1088 -5.90 -25.42 1.77
CA LEU A 1088 -6.37 -26.44 2.70
C LEU A 1088 -6.08 -27.84 2.13
N PRO A 1089 -5.76 -28.84 2.98
CA PRO A 1089 -5.31 -30.15 2.51
C PRO A 1089 -6.43 -31.04 1.92
N ASP A 1090 -7.67 -30.59 1.99
CA ASP A 1090 -8.88 -31.30 1.53
C ASP A 1090 -9.89 -30.26 1.01
N ILE A 1091 -10.55 -30.57 -0.12
CA ILE A 1091 -11.55 -29.72 -0.78
C ILE A 1091 -12.83 -29.54 0.04
N ASN A 1092 -13.12 -30.49 0.95
CA ASN A 1092 -14.27 -30.42 1.85
C ASN A 1092 -13.98 -29.57 3.10
N LEU A 1093 -12.75 -29.11 3.33
CA LEU A 1093 -12.44 -28.19 4.43
C LEU A 1093 -12.73 -26.74 4.04
N ALA A 1094 -13.30 -25.98 4.97
CA ALA A 1094 -13.49 -24.53 4.82
C ALA A 1094 -13.25 -23.79 6.14
N PRO A 1095 -12.69 -22.57 6.10
CA PRO A 1095 -12.46 -21.76 7.29
C PRO A 1095 -13.78 -21.22 7.86
N VAL A 1096 -13.89 -21.12 9.18
CA VAL A 1096 -15.08 -20.52 9.82
C VAL A 1096 -15.14 -19.00 9.58
N SER A 1097 -13.99 -18.35 9.42
CA SER A 1097 -13.87 -17.00 8.88
C SER A 1097 -12.75 -16.93 7.84
N GLU A 1098 -13.04 -16.33 6.68
CA GLU A 1098 -12.05 -16.05 5.62
C GLU A 1098 -10.89 -15.18 6.11
N GLY A 1099 -11.07 -14.41 7.20
CA GLY A 1099 -10.06 -13.53 7.76
C GLY A 1099 -10.47 -12.81 9.04
N ILE A 1100 -9.58 -11.95 9.51
CA ILE A 1100 -9.74 -11.02 10.66
C ILE A 1100 -9.21 -9.63 10.29
N GLU A 1101 -9.59 -8.61 11.06
CA GLU A 1101 -9.05 -7.25 10.98
C GLU A 1101 -8.50 -6.84 12.36
N LEU A 1102 -7.25 -6.39 12.44
CA LEU A 1102 -6.63 -5.99 13.73
C LEU A 1102 -5.79 -4.71 13.63
N SER A 1103 -5.49 -4.13 14.79
CA SER A 1103 -4.59 -2.98 14.96
C SER A 1103 -3.20 -3.46 15.43
N PRO A 1104 -2.22 -3.66 14.53
CA PRO A 1104 -0.87 -4.09 14.88
C PRO A 1104 -0.13 -3.02 15.70
N ARG A 1105 0.66 -3.45 16.69
CA ARG A 1105 1.45 -2.56 17.55
C ARG A 1105 2.94 -2.95 17.56
N PRO A 1106 3.87 -1.98 17.49
CA PRO A 1106 5.30 -2.22 17.65
C PRO A 1106 5.64 -3.17 18.81
N GLY A 1107 6.36 -4.25 18.50
CA GLY A 1107 6.83 -5.19 19.50
C GLY A 1107 5.80 -6.19 20.03
N ARG A 1108 4.55 -6.14 19.58
CA ARG A 1108 3.53 -7.11 19.98
C ARG A 1108 3.32 -8.17 18.91
N ILE A 1109 3.46 -9.43 19.32
CA ILE A 1109 2.88 -10.58 18.61
C ILE A 1109 1.45 -10.78 19.15
N HIS A 1110 0.44 -10.53 18.31
CA HIS A 1110 -0.94 -10.98 18.60
C HIS A 1110 -1.06 -12.50 18.40
N VAL A 1111 -2.03 -13.15 19.04
CA VAL A 1111 -2.29 -14.58 18.85
C VAL A 1111 -3.74 -14.77 18.45
N GLU A 1112 -3.98 -15.40 17.30
CA GLU A 1112 -5.32 -15.81 16.87
C GLU A 1112 -5.32 -17.26 16.40
N SER A 1113 -6.40 -18.00 16.68
CA SER A 1113 -6.61 -19.34 16.15
C SER A 1113 -7.61 -19.27 15.00
N PHE A 1114 -7.31 -19.98 13.90
CA PHE A 1114 -8.16 -20.08 12.72
C PHE A 1114 -8.79 -21.48 12.64
N PRO A 1115 -10.01 -21.67 13.19
CA PRO A 1115 -10.76 -22.90 13.01
C PRO A 1115 -11.12 -23.13 11.54
N VAL A 1116 -10.90 -24.36 11.09
CA VAL A 1116 -11.29 -24.86 9.78
C VAL A 1116 -12.16 -26.09 9.99
N ARG A 1117 -13.40 -26.09 9.50
CA ARG A 1117 -14.32 -27.23 9.65
C ARG A 1117 -14.48 -27.96 8.33
N ALA A 1118 -14.77 -29.25 8.41
CA ALA A 1118 -15.28 -29.96 7.24
C ALA A 1118 -16.71 -29.51 6.95
N LEU A 1119 -17.01 -29.35 5.67
CA LEU A 1119 -18.33 -29.21 5.12
C LEU A 1119 -18.76 -30.59 4.63
N GLY A 1120 -20.03 -30.93 4.82
CA GLY A 1120 -20.61 -32.13 4.24
C GLY A 1120 -21.24 -31.86 2.88
N GLU A 1121 -21.67 -32.94 2.24
CA GLU A 1121 -22.46 -32.93 1.02
C GLU A 1121 -23.83 -33.56 1.31
N LEU A 1122 -24.84 -33.14 0.55
CA LEU A 1122 -26.19 -33.69 0.66
C LEU A 1122 -26.71 -34.07 -0.74
N ASP A 1123 -26.78 -35.35 -1.04
CA ASP A 1123 -27.35 -35.89 -2.29
C ASP A 1123 -28.75 -36.47 -2.07
N GLY A 1124 -29.46 -36.71 -3.17
CA GLY A 1124 -30.73 -37.43 -3.16
C GLY A 1124 -31.43 -37.41 -4.51
N THR A 1125 -32.53 -38.12 -4.60
CA THR A 1125 -33.43 -38.12 -5.77
C THR A 1125 -34.82 -37.64 -5.37
N ALA A 1126 -35.39 -36.73 -6.17
CA ALA A 1126 -36.76 -36.26 -6.01
C ALA A 1126 -37.71 -37.08 -6.89
N TYR A 1127 -38.67 -37.75 -6.26
CA TYR A 1127 -39.66 -38.65 -6.87
C TYR A 1127 -41.07 -38.07 -6.79
N PHE A 1128 -41.86 -38.11 -7.87
CA PHE A 1128 -43.29 -37.86 -7.85
C PHE A 1128 -44.05 -39.17 -7.73
N ARG A 1129 -44.99 -39.22 -6.79
CA ARG A 1129 -45.89 -40.35 -6.60
C ARG A 1129 -47.09 -40.24 -7.55
N THR A 1130 -47.22 -41.22 -8.45
CA THR A 1130 -48.39 -41.40 -9.32
C THR A 1130 -49.22 -42.59 -8.85
N ALA A 1131 -50.34 -42.87 -9.54
CA ALA A 1131 -51.12 -44.08 -9.31
C ALA A 1131 -50.42 -45.38 -9.79
N GLU A 1132 -49.32 -45.24 -10.55
CA GLU A 1132 -48.61 -46.34 -11.23
C GLU A 1132 -47.23 -46.63 -10.60
N GLY A 1133 -46.75 -45.75 -9.71
CA GLY A 1133 -45.46 -45.90 -9.03
C GLY A 1133 -44.87 -44.55 -8.60
N GLU A 1134 -43.55 -44.53 -8.39
CA GLU A 1134 -42.80 -43.30 -8.14
C GLU A 1134 -41.79 -43.06 -9.28
N ARG A 1135 -41.71 -41.82 -9.78
CA ARG A 1135 -40.86 -41.44 -10.93
C ARG A 1135 -40.05 -40.19 -10.63
N GLY A 1136 -38.77 -40.18 -10.99
CA GLY A 1136 -37.87 -39.03 -10.83
C GLY A 1136 -38.40 -37.75 -11.51
N VAL A 1137 -38.20 -36.59 -10.88
CA VAL A 1137 -38.81 -35.31 -11.28
C VAL A 1137 -37.78 -34.26 -11.62
N SER A 1138 -37.72 -33.84 -12.88
CA SER A 1138 -36.77 -32.83 -13.33
C SER A 1138 -37.23 -31.38 -13.09
N GLY A 1139 -36.26 -30.48 -12.90
CA GLY A 1139 -36.47 -29.03 -12.87
C GLY A 1139 -37.05 -28.47 -11.57
N VAL A 1140 -37.28 -29.30 -10.55
CA VAL A 1140 -37.77 -28.91 -9.23
C VAL A 1140 -36.65 -28.18 -8.47
N ILE A 1141 -36.94 -27.00 -7.93
CA ILE A 1141 -36.02 -26.22 -7.10
C ILE A 1141 -36.19 -26.67 -5.65
N VAL A 1142 -35.13 -27.25 -5.10
CA VAL A 1142 -35.06 -27.72 -3.72
C VAL A 1142 -34.29 -26.69 -2.89
N LEU A 1143 -34.85 -26.33 -1.74
CA LEU A 1143 -34.26 -25.42 -0.76
C LEU A 1143 -33.79 -26.23 0.45
N LEU A 1144 -32.58 -25.96 0.91
CA LEU A 1144 -32.08 -26.46 2.19
C LEU A 1144 -32.28 -25.39 3.25
N LEU A 1145 -33.14 -25.64 4.24
CA LEU A 1145 -33.53 -24.69 5.28
C LEU A 1145 -32.74 -24.92 6.57
N ASP A 1146 -32.22 -23.83 7.15
CA ASP A 1146 -31.61 -23.82 8.48
C ASP A 1146 -32.65 -24.04 9.61
N PRO A 1147 -32.23 -24.26 10.87
CA PRO A 1147 -33.14 -24.43 12.00
C PRO A 1147 -34.05 -23.22 12.30
N GLY A 1148 -33.78 -22.05 11.70
CA GLY A 1148 -34.64 -20.86 11.74
C GLY A 1148 -35.58 -20.73 10.53
N GLY A 1149 -35.68 -21.76 9.68
CA GLY A 1149 -36.53 -21.78 8.48
C GLY A 1149 -35.99 -20.96 7.30
N ARG A 1150 -34.73 -20.50 7.35
CA ARG A 1150 -34.12 -19.66 6.31
C ARG A 1150 -33.38 -20.53 5.29
N PRO A 1151 -33.46 -20.24 3.97
CA PRO A 1151 -32.75 -21.02 2.97
C PRO A 1151 -31.23 -20.80 3.09
N ALA A 1152 -30.53 -21.83 3.56
CA ALA A 1152 -29.07 -21.90 3.63
C ALA A 1152 -28.46 -22.19 2.25
N ALA A 1153 -29.11 -23.04 1.45
CA ALA A 1153 -28.72 -23.35 0.08
C ALA A 1153 -29.94 -23.61 -0.83
N ARG A 1154 -29.71 -23.65 -2.14
CA ARG A 1154 -30.70 -24.04 -3.16
C ARG A 1154 -30.04 -24.86 -4.26
N THR A 1155 -30.77 -25.82 -4.82
CA THR A 1155 -30.35 -26.62 -5.98
C THR A 1155 -31.55 -26.88 -6.92
N ARG A 1156 -31.33 -27.52 -8.06
CA ARG A 1156 -32.37 -27.93 -9.01
C ARG A 1156 -32.16 -29.37 -9.42
N THR A 1157 -33.24 -30.14 -9.52
CA THR A 1157 -33.19 -31.56 -9.89
C THR A 1157 -32.85 -31.79 -11.38
N GLY A 1158 -32.02 -32.79 -11.64
CA GLY A 1158 -31.60 -33.28 -12.96
C GLY A 1158 -32.70 -34.00 -13.74
N SER A 1159 -32.39 -34.57 -14.90
CA SER A 1159 -33.37 -35.25 -15.77
C SER A 1159 -34.01 -36.49 -15.13
N ASP A 1160 -33.25 -37.21 -14.30
CA ASP A 1160 -33.63 -38.37 -13.50
C ASP A 1160 -34.22 -38.01 -12.12
N GLY A 1161 -34.32 -36.72 -11.79
CA GLY A 1161 -34.72 -36.23 -10.48
C GLY A 1161 -33.60 -36.14 -9.44
N SER A 1162 -32.36 -36.52 -9.76
CA SER A 1162 -31.21 -36.37 -8.85
C SER A 1162 -30.97 -34.90 -8.47
N PHE A 1163 -30.48 -34.65 -7.26
CA PHE A 1163 -30.03 -33.34 -6.81
C PHE A 1163 -28.87 -33.48 -5.84
N TRP A 1164 -28.08 -32.41 -5.70
CA TRP A 1164 -27.03 -32.33 -4.70
C TRP A 1164 -26.88 -30.91 -4.14
N PHE A 1165 -26.35 -30.84 -2.92
CA PHE A 1165 -25.84 -29.63 -2.28
C PHE A 1165 -24.38 -29.89 -1.85
N GLU A 1166 -23.44 -29.22 -2.52
CA GLU A 1166 -22.05 -29.13 -2.09
C GLU A 1166 -21.90 -28.21 -0.87
N LYS A 1167 -20.82 -28.41 -0.10
CA LYS A 1167 -20.29 -27.41 0.86
C LYS A 1167 -21.31 -26.97 1.92
N VAL A 1168 -22.07 -27.92 2.45
CA VAL A 1168 -23.04 -27.71 3.52
C VAL A 1168 -22.32 -27.66 4.87
N VAL A 1169 -22.58 -26.61 5.67
CA VAL A 1169 -22.02 -26.50 7.02
C VAL A 1169 -22.61 -27.61 7.92
N PRO A 1170 -21.86 -28.23 8.83
CA PRO A 1170 -22.40 -29.23 9.74
C PRO A 1170 -23.52 -28.70 10.64
N GLY A 1171 -24.61 -29.45 10.75
CA GLY A 1171 -25.80 -29.07 11.52
C GLY A 1171 -27.10 -29.75 11.04
N PRO A 1172 -28.22 -29.55 11.76
CA PRO A 1172 -29.54 -30.04 11.35
C PRO A 1172 -30.20 -29.10 10.33
N TYR A 1173 -30.81 -29.68 9.30
CA TYR A 1173 -31.49 -28.99 8.21
C TYR A 1173 -32.82 -29.66 7.86
N ARG A 1174 -33.71 -28.93 7.19
CA ARG A 1174 -34.91 -29.47 6.52
C ARG A 1174 -34.87 -29.17 5.03
N LEU A 1175 -35.34 -30.11 4.21
CA LEU A 1175 -35.51 -29.90 2.78
C LEU A 1175 -36.92 -29.38 2.49
N ALA A 1176 -37.03 -28.39 1.62
CA ALA A 1176 -38.29 -27.77 1.20
C ALA A 1176 -38.28 -27.48 -0.31
N LEU A 1177 -39.45 -27.17 -0.86
CA LEU A 1177 -39.58 -26.71 -2.25
C LEU A 1177 -39.53 -25.18 -2.32
N ASP A 1178 -39.12 -24.62 -3.45
CA ASP A 1178 -39.35 -23.20 -3.74
C ASP A 1178 -40.87 -22.92 -3.73
N PRO A 1179 -41.39 -22.03 -2.85
CA PRO A 1179 -42.83 -21.88 -2.67
C PRO A 1179 -43.57 -21.43 -3.92
N GLY A 1180 -42.96 -20.52 -4.70
CA GLY A 1180 -43.56 -20.00 -5.94
C GLY A 1180 -43.55 -21.02 -7.07
N GLN A 1181 -42.56 -21.91 -7.13
CA GLN A 1181 -42.61 -23.05 -8.04
C GLN A 1181 -43.63 -24.11 -7.58
N ALA A 1182 -43.66 -24.45 -6.29
CA ALA A 1182 -44.56 -25.47 -5.75
C ALA A 1182 -46.04 -25.10 -5.95
N GLU A 1183 -46.40 -23.84 -5.71
CA GLU A 1183 -47.73 -23.29 -5.98
C GLU A 1183 -48.08 -23.34 -7.47
N ARG A 1184 -47.20 -22.83 -8.35
CA ARG A 1184 -47.42 -22.81 -9.80
C ARG A 1184 -47.55 -24.20 -10.42
N LEU A 1185 -46.79 -25.19 -9.92
CA LEU A 1185 -46.85 -26.58 -10.40
C LEU A 1185 -47.91 -27.42 -9.68
N LYS A 1186 -48.60 -26.88 -8.66
CA LYS A 1186 -49.54 -27.60 -7.79
C LYS A 1186 -48.93 -28.88 -7.19
N ILE A 1187 -47.68 -28.81 -6.74
CA ILE A 1187 -46.98 -29.91 -6.07
C ILE A 1187 -46.77 -29.59 -4.59
N GLN A 1188 -46.67 -30.63 -3.77
CA GLN A 1188 -46.33 -30.54 -2.35
C GLN A 1188 -45.37 -31.66 -1.96
N LEU A 1189 -44.56 -31.40 -0.94
CA LEU A 1189 -43.61 -32.36 -0.37
C LEU A 1189 -44.35 -33.32 0.57
N VAL A 1190 -43.99 -34.60 0.56
CA VAL A 1190 -44.59 -35.62 1.43
C VAL A 1190 -43.83 -35.66 2.76
N GLY A 1191 -44.41 -35.02 3.78
CA GLY A 1191 -43.81 -34.90 5.11
C GLY A 1191 -42.73 -33.81 5.20
N GLU A 1192 -41.96 -33.82 6.29
CA GLU A 1192 -40.85 -32.89 6.54
C GLU A 1192 -39.51 -33.63 6.53
N PRO A 1193 -38.90 -33.87 5.35
CA PRO A 1193 -37.59 -34.51 5.24
C PRO A 1193 -36.51 -33.66 5.91
N ALA A 1194 -35.91 -34.21 6.97
CA ALA A 1194 -34.88 -33.58 7.78
C ALA A 1194 -33.60 -34.43 7.80
N VAL A 1195 -32.45 -33.75 7.78
CA VAL A 1195 -31.12 -34.37 7.78
C VAL A 1195 -30.21 -33.66 8.78
N THR A 1196 -29.23 -34.37 9.34
CA THR A 1196 -28.15 -33.74 10.12
C THR A 1196 -26.83 -34.02 9.44
N ILE A 1197 -26.16 -32.96 8.99
CA ILE A 1197 -24.86 -33.03 8.32
C ILE A 1197 -23.76 -33.17 9.38
N GLY A 1198 -22.92 -34.20 9.22
CA GLY A 1198 -21.81 -34.52 10.13
C GLY A 1198 -20.65 -33.54 10.06
N ARG A 1199 -19.81 -33.53 11.11
CA ARG A 1199 -18.58 -32.70 11.23
C ARG A 1199 -17.32 -33.40 10.72
N ASP A 1200 -17.48 -34.67 10.37
CA ASP A 1200 -16.51 -35.50 9.65
C ASP A 1200 -16.35 -35.06 8.18
N GLY A 1201 -17.38 -34.43 7.60
CA GLY A 1201 -17.45 -34.10 6.17
C GLY A 1201 -18.02 -35.24 5.31
N ALA A 1202 -18.69 -36.21 5.93
CA ALA A 1202 -19.34 -37.31 5.22
C ALA A 1202 -20.55 -36.79 4.42
N GLY A 1203 -20.72 -37.32 3.21
CA GLY A 1203 -21.94 -37.15 2.42
C GLY A 1203 -23.14 -37.79 3.13
N GLN A 1204 -24.27 -37.10 3.14
CA GLN A 1204 -25.56 -37.61 3.59
C GLN A 1204 -26.49 -37.74 2.39
N ARG A 1205 -27.25 -38.83 2.30
CA ARG A 1205 -28.29 -38.98 1.27
C ARG A 1205 -29.68 -38.84 1.88
N LEU A 1206 -30.53 -38.02 1.27
CA LEU A 1206 -31.95 -37.91 1.63
C LEU A 1206 -32.83 -37.70 0.39
N ASP A 1207 -33.50 -38.77 -0.04
CA ASP A 1207 -34.44 -38.73 -1.16
C ASP A 1207 -35.75 -37.99 -0.78
N LEU A 1208 -36.40 -37.38 -1.77
CA LEU A 1208 -37.58 -36.52 -1.59
C LEU A 1208 -38.79 -37.09 -2.31
N HIS A 1209 -39.90 -37.25 -1.59
CA HIS A 1209 -41.16 -37.71 -2.18
C HIS A 1209 -42.11 -36.52 -2.37
N LEU A 1210 -42.68 -36.42 -3.56
CA LEU A 1210 -43.53 -35.34 -4.03
C LEU A 1210 -44.90 -35.90 -4.43
N GLN A 1211 -45.95 -35.15 -4.16
CA GLN A 1211 -47.31 -35.50 -4.59
C GLN A 1211 -48.05 -34.29 -5.13
N ALA A 1212 -49.17 -34.53 -5.81
CA ALA A 1212 -50.09 -33.46 -6.18
C ALA A 1212 -50.58 -32.73 -4.91
N ARG A 1213 -50.66 -31.41 -4.99
CA ARG A 1213 -51.31 -30.58 -3.99
C ARG A 1213 -52.81 -30.64 -4.25
N GLU A 1214 -53.54 -31.39 -3.42
CA GLU A 1214 -54.99 -31.46 -3.52
C GLU A 1214 -55.60 -30.05 -3.50
N PRO A 1215 -56.68 -29.79 -4.26
CA PRO A 1215 -57.36 -28.51 -4.24
C PRO A 1215 -58.00 -28.33 -2.86
N THR A 1216 -57.38 -27.51 -2.01
CA THR A 1216 -57.90 -27.20 -0.68
C THR A 1216 -59.32 -26.65 -0.83
N GLY A 1217 -60.30 -27.36 -0.25
CA GLY A 1217 -61.66 -26.85 -0.16
C GLY A 1217 -61.65 -25.51 0.56
N THR A 1218 -62.26 -24.49 -0.03
CA THR A 1218 -62.48 -23.21 0.66
C THR A 1218 -63.37 -23.43 1.90
N PRO A 1219 -63.08 -22.74 3.01
CA PRO A 1219 -63.91 -22.79 4.23
C PRO A 1219 -65.27 -22.11 4.02
#